data_AF-A0A2X2X6Q0-F1
#
_entry.id   AF-A0A2X2X6Q0-F1
#
_cell.length_a   1.000
_cell.length_b   1.000
_cell.length_c   1.000
_cell.angle_alpha   90.00
_cell.angle_beta   90.00
_cell.angle_gamma   90.00
#
_symmetry.space_group_name_H-M   'P 1'
#
loop_
_entity.id
_entity.type
_entity.pdbx_description
1 polymer ?
#
loop_
_entity_poly.entity_id
_entity_poly.type
_entity_poly.pdbx_seq_one_letter_code
_entity_poly.pdbx_strand_id
1 'polypeptide(L)'
;MKKILSFLFIFYIFTSAFAQLDREHWFAPMIDRSGAPSPHQKLYLSTSRTTPFPVNIYNNNVLIGTVNISKNNPQKFDVLRNYIITTQQTDLFTPTTKGLYLKAEFPFYANLRFSVFNHAEIITSKGIPSTGKSFFAASAPISVSNDILNFMTSILATQDNTTVTITGYSPLVQFSNGTTGATNPTINITLNKGQSYILDGIGNSTGNFDGFIGAKITSNKPINVTNGNFNGQYAGNFPTSSDILMDQAVPVDRLGSEFALVKGNGSIGANMEGAVVIATQDNTQIYVNNELLPIATLNTGKYFVIPDTKYSLQGGGHYNLYIKTSKNAYVYQILAGDSNTVSEVATGGFNFIPALNCYLPKQINELGFINENFVHSNINPSGVLNIPTKLNLITEKGAIVTVNGGTPPASTGPYNMTGTNNWVTYGIPNITGTITIVSSKAITAGITAGSDAVGYGGFFAGFPTQPVILKSGGPCIPGIELTVDPIIYDTYQWYRNGIAISGATNSSITPAQSGYYTCSVTMGSCAPLVTEQFKVTNCTKLTATDYDVCATQIITPTFSSSSQIPVPSTVAITTPPALGTAVINPTTGIITYTVNTPGTAGNDTFTYTFCGNDPDFPDCETVTVKINIKAIIPTNAVLFACDINGKGTFNLTTASVTTNSSVTKTYYPTLADAQTENPAALITTPDVYSAANGTIIYVVLKNTLGCKSIAQITLSLYNKAVVPDNYNGTFCDDNFDGTVNITLSNITPTVLNNPNYFTVRYYANLADANAGNTITLPNNWSYTTTTTIYIRVDSPDGCPPVIKPLKFSIGDKIKLASQSVTETVCDDDLDGIKTVNLAQFIPMFILDPNVTFTFHGSLADAQNNVNPLAATVNITTPQTFYIRFEKNGTCPEVASIKITIKIPKTSALLADQIICPKTTTKLNAGPGFDKYLWSTGATTPSITNVSAGSYWVELTSNGCTYKQNVNVTEYTIPTITSIEIDGTTVKIGVSGGTPPYEYSLDGVIWQSSNIFYEVPRGAHYVVVRDSKMCAEVKKEFAIINLINTITPNGDGLNETIDYSALMSHDNLVFRIFDRYGAELFRGTRENRYIWDGRVGGRYTPTATYWYFISWTEYGSTVSIKHSSWLLVRHR
;
A
#
# COMPACT_ATOMS: atom_id res chain seq x y z
N MET A 1 38.93 -5.27 43.92
CA MET A 1 38.10 -4.15 44.40
C MET A 1 37.10 -3.77 43.29
N LYS A 2 35.80 -3.62 43.63
CA LYS A 2 34.81 -2.60 43.18
C LYS A 2 34.95 -2.02 41.74
N LYS A 3 33.91 -1.90 40.88
CA LYS A 3 32.42 -2.00 40.99
C LYS A 3 31.75 -2.17 39.59
N ILE A 4 30.70 -3.01 39.52
CA ILE A 4 29.32 -2.75 39.02
C ILE A 4 29.10 -1.92 37.73
N LEU A 5 28.55 -2.52 36.66
CA LEU A 5 27.12 -2.37 36.29
C LEU A 5 26.65 -3.43 35.26
N SER A 6 25.39 -3.83 35.36
CA SER A 6 24.69 -4.74 34.44
C SER A 6 23.30 -4.17 34.16
N PHE A 7 22.74 -4.34 32.96
CA PHE A 7 21.41 -4.97 32.74
C PHE A 7 20.96 -4.99 31.25
N LEU A 8 20.62 -6.20 30.79
CA LEU A 8 19.46 -6.57 29.97
C LEU A 8 19.06 -5.78 28.69
N PHE A 9 19.10 -6.52 27.57
CA PHE A 9 17.95 -6.65 26.66
C PHE A 9 17.83 -8.11 26.21
N ILE A 10 16.88 -8.85 26.77
CA ILE A 10 16.47 -10.18 26.31
C ILE A 10 15.05 -10.03 25.77
N PHE A 11 14.86 -10.20 24.46
CA PHE A 11 13.53 -10.29 23.86
C PHE A 11 12.93 -11.67 24.14
N TYR A 12 12.25 -11.82 25.27
CA TYR A 12 11.31 -12.92 25.49
C TYR A 12 10.01 -12.65 24.72
N ILE A 13 9.87 -13.27 23.54
CA ILE A 13 8.61 -13.29 22.81
C ILE A 13 7.81 -14.50 23.28
N PHE A 14 6.92 -14.29 24.25
CA PHE A 14 5.85 -15.23 24.57
C PHE A 14 4.61 -14.88 23.73
N THR A 15 4.46 -15.54 22.58
CA THR A 15 3.23 -15.50 21.78
C THR A 15 2.42 -16.75 22.02
N SER A 16 1.39 -16.63 22.85
CA SER A 16 0.40 -17.68 23.08
C SER A 16 -0.90 -17.31 22.38
N ALA A 17 -1.45 -18.32 21.70
CA ALA A 17 -2.77 -18.32 21.10
C ALA A 17 -3.45 -19.67 21.42
N PHE A 18 -4.72 -19.86 21.09
CA PHE A 18 -5.91 -19.26 21.72
C PHE A 18 -7.06 -19.50 20.75
N ALA A 19 -7.84 -20.52 21.01
CA ALA A 19 -9.16 -20.64 20.41
C ALA A 19 -9.94 -19.32 20.56
N GLN A 20 -10.64 -18.89 19.51
CA GLN A 20 -11.38 -17.62 19.43
C GLN A 20 -10.56 -16.32 19.40
N LEU A 21 -9.23 -16.36 19.55
CA LEU A 21 -8.39 -15.22 19.18
C LEU A 21 -8.09 -15.36 17.68
N ASP A 22 -8.85 -14.66 16.83
CA ASP A 22 -8.79 -14.82 15.38
C ASP A 22 -8.79 -13.46 14.67
N ARG A 23 -8.47 -13.43 13.37
CA ARG A 23 -8.41 -12.21 12.55
C ARG A 23 -9.73 -11.88 11.89
N GLU A 24 -10.61 -12.88 11.77
CA GLU A 24 -11.91 -12.75 11.12
C GLU A 24 -13.01 -13.46 11.93
N HIS A 25 -14.13 -12.76 12.14
CA HIS A 25 -15.28 -13.26 12.91
C HIS A 25 -16.58 -12.99 12.16
N TRP A 26 -17.53 -13.91 12.30
CA TRP A 26 -18.86 -13.83 11.72
C TRP A 26 -19.92 -14.03 12.79
N PHE A 27 -21.06 -13.35 12.61
CA PHE A 27 -22.26 -13.56 13.40
C PHE A 27 -23.47 -13.61 12.45
N ALA A 28 -24.03 -14.79 12.23
CA ALA A 28 -25.30 -14.92 11.52
C ALA A 28 -26.44 -14.25 12.32
N PRO A 29 -27.46 -13.69 11.64
CA PRO A 29 -28.56 -12.97 12.30
C PRO A 29 -29.53 -13.90 13.04
N MET A 30 -30.53 -13.32 13.70
CA MET A 30 -31.50 -14.04 14.53
C MET A 30 -32.88 -13.35 14.51
N ILE A 31 -33.92 -14.11 14.85
CA ILE A 31 -35.33 -13.68 14.79
C ILE A 31 -35.95 -13.68 16.19
N ASP A 32 -36.29 -12.49 16.66
CA ASP A 32 -36.97 -12.25 17.92
C ASP A 32 -38.49 -12.46 17.78
N ARG A 33 -38.98 -13.50 18.48
CA ARG A 33 -40.41 -13.81 18.64
C ARG A 33 -40.98 -13.39 20.00
N SER A 34 -40.14 -12.95 20.94
CA SER A 34 -40.60 -12.43 22.24
C SER A 34 -41.37 -11.12 22.09
N GLY A 35 -40.94 -10.27 21.14
CA GLY A 35 -41.47 -8.91 20.96
C GLY A 35 -41.20 -8.00 22.16
N ALA A 36 -40.30 -8.40 23.06
CA ALA A 36 -40.06 -7.72 24.32
C ALA A 36 -39.40 -6.33 24.12
N PRO A 37 -39.78 -5.31 24.91
CA PRO A 37 -39.21 -3.97 24.81
C PRO A 37 -37.76 -3.94 25.34
N SER A 38 -37.14 -2.76 25.24
CA SER A 38 -35.78 -2.46 25.74
C SER A 38 -34.66 -3.39 25.22
N PRO A 39 -34.51 -3.56 23.88
CA PRO A 39 -33.43 -4.37 23.32
C PRO A 39 -32.06 -3.69 23.42
N HIS A 40 -31.07 -4.40 23.96
CA HIS A 40 -29.67 -3.95 24.01
C HIS A 40 -28.75 -4.96 23.33
N GLN A 41 -27.69 -4.48 22.70
CA GLN A 41 -26.69 -5.35 22.07
C GLN A 41 -25.37 -4.61 21.81
N LYS A 42 -24.25 -5.24 22.19
CA LYS A 42 -22.90 -4.72 21.93
C LYS A 42 -21.96 -5.87 21.53
N LEU A 43 -21.01 -5.56 20.65
CA LEU A 43 -19.81 -6.37 20.47
C LEU A 43 -18.79 -6.00 21.55
N TYR A 44 -18.20 -7.00 22.17
CA TYR A 44 -17.08 -6.90 23.10
C TYR A 44 -15.83 -7.42 22.38
N LEU A 45 -14.80 -6.58 22.29
CA LEU A 45 -13.60 -6.80 21.47
C LEU A 45 -12.34 -6.65 22.32
N SER A 46 -11.40 -7.58 22.21
CA SER A 46 -10.17 -7.56 23.01
C SER A 46 -9.02 -8.33 22.35
N THR A 47 -7.78 -8.09 22.78
CA THR A 47 -6.59 -8.74 22.20
C THR A 47 -5.46 -8.78 23.21
N SER A 48 -4.61 -9.81 23.12
CA SER A 48 -3.38 -9.93 23.91
C SER A 48 -2.24 -9.00 23.44
N ARG A 49 -2.39 -8.34 22.28
CA ARG A 49 -1.36 -7.53 21.62
C ARG A 49 -1.24 -6.14 22.22
N THR A 50 -0.05 -5.75 22.66
CA THR A 50 0.21 -4.44 23.30
C THR A 50 0.11 -3.25 22.35
N THR A 51 0.51 -3.40 21.09
CA THR A 51 0.37 -2.36 20.06
C THR A 51 -1.09 -2.25 19.61
N PRO A 52 -1.72 -1.05 19.67
CA PRO A 52 -3.09 -0.86 19.18
C PRO A 52 -3.23 -1.14 17.69
N PHE A 53 -4.37 -1.72 17.29
CA PHE A 53 -4.74 -1.92 15.89
C PHE A 53 -6.26 -1.84 15.68
N PRO A 54 -6.72 -1.46 14.47
CA PRO A 54 -8.14 -1.37 14.15
C PRO A 54 -8.78 -2.74 13.88
N VAL A 55 -9.94 -2.96 14.49
CA VAL A 55 -10.94 -3.97 14.09
C VAL A 55 -12.02 -3.26 13.27
N ASN A 56 -12.18 -3.67 12.01
CA ASN A 56 -13.21 -3.17 11.12
C ASN A 56 -14.46 -4.05 11.20
N ILE A 57 -15.63 -3.43 11.32
CA ILE A 57 -16.91 -4.09 11.56
C ILE A 57 -17.83 -3.81 10.36
N TYR A 58 -18.33 -4.87 9.72
CA TYR A 58 -19.11 -4.80 8.49
C TYR A 58 -20.50 -5.42 8.67
N ASN A 59 -21.49 -4.82 8.03
CA ASN A 59 -22.79 -5.44 7.74
C ASN A 59 -22.98 -5.43 6.21
N ASN A 60 -23.34 -6.57 5.61
CA ASN A 60 -23.52 -6.70 4.15
C ASN A 60 -22.35 -6.13 3.30
N ASN A 61 -21.11 -6.40 3.73
CA ASN A 61 -19.86 -5.84 3.16
C ASN A 61 -19.68 -4.31 3.27
N VAL A 62 -20.63 -3.58 3.85
CA VAL A 62 -20.51 -2.15 4.17
C VAL A 62 -19.84 -2.00 5.53
N LEU A 63 -18.78 -1.18 5.61
CA LEU A 63 -18.13 -0.83 6.88
C LEU A 63 -19.10 0.02 7.72
N ILE A 64 -19.51 -0.49 8.87
CA ILE A 64 -20.41 0.21 9.82
C ILE A 64 -19.67 0.83 11.00
N GLY A 65 -18.39 0.49 11.20
CA GLY A 65 -17.53 1.12 12.19
C GLY A 65 -16.17 0.45 12.32
N THR A 66 -15.26 1.14 13.01
CA THR A 66 -13.91 0.67 13.30
C THR A 66 -13.58 0.96 14.76
N VAL A 67 -12.93 0.01 15.44
CA VAL A 67 -12.58 0.10 16.86
C VAL A 67 -11.11 -0.26 17.06
N ASN A 68 -10.33 0.62 17.69
CA ASN A 68 -8.93 0.36 18.00
C ASN A 68 -8.78 -0.37 19.35
N ILE A 69 -8.28 -1.60 19.32
CA ILE A 69 -8.07 -2.43 20.52
C ILE A 69 -6.59 -2.64 20.81
N SER A 70 -6.27 -2.84 22.09
CA SER A 70 -4.94 -3.30 22.55
C SER A 70 -5.07 -4.06 23.87
N LYS A 71 -3.98 -4.69 24.30
CA LYS A 71 -3.84 -5.31 25.62
C LYS A 71 -4.16 -4.30 26.73
N ASN A 72 -4.88 -4.75 27.77
CA ASN A 72 -5.47 -3.95 28.85
C ASN A 72 -6.46 -2.86 28.38
N ASN A 73 -6.83 -2.82 27.09
CA ASN A 73 -7.78 -1.87 26.53
C ASN A 73 -8.84 -2.59 25.66
N PRO A 74 -9.64 -3.51 26.25
CA PRO A 74 -10.80 -4.05 25.57
C PRO A 74 -11.80 -2.93 25.26
N GLN A 75 -12.49 -3.06 24.14
CA GLN A 75 -13.43 -2.06 23.63
C GLN A 75 -14.81 -2.65 23.39
N LYS A 76 -15.79 -1.75 23.27
CA LYS A 76 -17.19 -2.08 23.02
C LYS A 76 -17.68 -1.37 21.76
N PHE A 77 -18.53 -2.01 20.97
CA PHE A 77 -19.18 -1.41 19.80
C PHE A 77 -20.69 -1.63 19.84
N ASP A 78 -21.45 -0.55 19.77
CA ASP A 78 -22.91 -0.57 19.69
C ASP A 78 -23.37 -1.03 18.30
N VAL A 79 -24.07 -2.16 18.24
CA VAL A 79 -24.62 -2.68 16.99
C VAL A 79 -26.09 -2.27 16.90
N LEU A 80 -26.51 -1.62 15.82
CA LEU A 80 -27.94 -1.37 15.59
C LEU A 80 -28.71 -2.69 15.47
N ARG A 81 -29.84 -2.84 16.18
CA ARG A 81 -30.65 -4.07 16.22
C ARG A 81 -30.87 -4.66 14.83
N ASN A 82 -31.35 -3.83 13.91
CA ASN A 82 -31.70 -4.21 12.54
C ASN A 82 -30.56 -4.81 11.70
N TYR A 83 -29.29 -4.67 12.09
CA TYR A 83 -28.16 -5.33 11.42
C TYR A 83 -28.03 -6.82 11.76
N ILE A 84 -28.62 -7.31 12.86
CA ILE A 84 -28.41 -8.71 13.31
C ILE A 84 -29.64 -9.37 13.93
N ILE A 85 -30.52 -8.63 14.62
CA ILE A 85 -31.78 -9.14 15.16
C ILE A 85 -32.94 -8.52 14.36
N THR A 86 -33.92 -9.34 13.99
CA THR A 86 -35.15 -8.86 13.34
C THR A 86 -36.40 -9.39 14.05
N THR A 87 -37.49 -8.67 13.93
CA THR A 87 -38.86 -9.09 14.28
C THR A 87 -39.73 -9.25 13.03
N GLN A 88 -39.19 -8.95 11.84
CA GLN A 88 -39.96 -8.78 10.61
C GLN A 88 -40.08 -10.11 9.85
N GLN A 89 -41.31 -10.55 9.61
CA GLN A 89 -41.59 -11.74 8.81
C GLN A 89 -40.99 -11.67 7.39
N THR A 90 -40.81 -10.46 6.85
CA THR A 90 -40.22 -10.20 5.52
C THR A 90 -38.72 -10.45 5.43
N ASP A 91 -38.02 -10.66 6.55
CA ASP A 91 -36.60 -11.05 6.57
C ASP A 91 -36.40 -12.57 6.63
N LEU A 92 -37.48 -13.33 6.81
CA LEU A 92 -37.46 -14.78 7.03
C LEU A 92 -37.73 -15.51 5.71
N PHE A 93 -37.08 -16.66 5.51
CA PHE A 93 -37.20 -17.46 4.29
C PHE A 93 -36.90 -16.71 2.98
N THR A 94 -36.06 -15.67 3.07
CA THR A 94 -35.54 -14.90 1.94
C THR A 94 -34.09 -14.51 2.19
N PRO A 95 -33.23 -14.38 1.16
CA PRO A 95 -31.93 -13.73 1.30
C PRO A 95 -32.09 -12.30 1.86
N THR A 96 -31.48 -12.03 3.01
CA THR A 96 -31.45 -10.72 3.68
C THR A 96 -30.01 -10.26 3.88
N THR A 97 -29.83 -8.98 4.22
CA THR A 97 -28.51 -8.33 4.36
C THR A 97 -28.04 -8.25 5.81
N LYS A 98 -28.63 -9.05 6.71
CA LYS A 98 -28.32 -9.06 8.14
C LYS A 98 -27.17 -10.01 8.47
N GLY A 99 -26.58 -9.82 9.64
CA GLY A 99 -25.38 -10.48 10.11
C GLY A 99 -24.18 -9.53 10.11
N LEU A 100 -23.15 -9.92 10.85
CA LEU A 100 -21.93 -9.13 11.03
C LEU A 100 -20.71 -9.92 10.55
N TYR A 101 -19.76 -9.19 9.99
CA TYR A 101 -18.42 -9.67 9.68
C TYR A 101 -17.41 -8.69 10.29
N LEU A 102 -16.45 -9.18 11.05
CA LEU A 102 -15.41 -8.38 11.66
C LEU A 102 -14.05 -8.83 11.12
N LYS A 103 -13.15 -7.89 10.85
CA LYS A 103 -11.80 -8.18 10.34
C LYS A 103 -10.75 -7.24 10.93
N ALA A 104 -9.59 -7.81 11.25
CA ALA A 104 -8.39 -7.06 11.62
C ALA A 104 -7.12 -7.69 11.02
N GLU A 105 -5.99 -6.98 11.11
CA GLU A 105 -4.68 -7.51 10.71
C GLU A 105 -4.18 -8.61 11.67
N PHE A 106 -4.44 -8.41 12.98
CA PHE A 106 -3.96 -9.26 14.06
C PHE A 106 -5.09 -9.94 14.83
N PRO A 107 -4.85 -11.10 15.45
CA PRO A 107 -5.87 -11.83 16.18
C PRO A 107 -6.48 -11.08 17.38
N PHE A 108 -7.80 -11.22 17.54
CA PHE A 108 -8.63 -10.62 18.59
C PHE A 108 -9.78 -11.56 18.99
N TYR A 109 -10.40 -11.33 20.15
CA TYR A 109 -11.64 -11.98 20.54
C TYR A 109 -12.84 -11.14 20.15
N ALA A 110 -13.93 -11.78 19.71
CA ALA A 110 -15.21 -11.14 19.47
C ALA A 110 -16.36 -11.91 20.14
N ASN A 111 -17.14 -11.21 20.95
CA ASN A 111 -18.32 -11.76 21.63
C ASN A 111 -19.46 -10.74 21.52
N LEU A 112 -20.61 -11.19 21.00
CA LEU A 112 -21.83 -10.39 20.90
C LEU A 112 -22.67 -10.65 22.14
N ARG A 113 -22.92 -9.63 22.95
CA ARG A 113 -23.81 -9.73 24.12
C ARG A 113 -25.05 -8.93 23.86
N PHE A 114 -26.20 -9.50 24.15
CA PHE A 114 -27.48 -8.90 23.86
C PHE A 114 -28.55 -9.31 24.86
N SER A 115 -29.59 -8.50 24.93
CA SER A 115 -30.74 -8.70 25.81
C SER A 115 -32.00 -8.08 25.23
N VAL A 116 -33.13 -8.50 25.77
CA VAL A 116 -34.43 -7.82 25.74
C VAL A 116 -34.97 -7.81 27.17
N PHE A 117 -36.15 -7.23 27.42
CA PHE A 117 -36.76 -7.31 28.74
C PHE A 117 -36.94 -8.78 29.19
N ASN A 118 -36.45 -9.09 30.39
CA ASN A 118 -36.38 -10.43 31.02
C ASN A 118 -35.50 -11.49 30.34
N HIS A 119 -34.81 -11.24 29.22
CA HIS A 119 -34.04 -12.29 28.54
C HIS A 119 -32.67 -11.81 28.05
N ALA A 120 -31.64 -12.66 28.09
CA ALA A 120 -30.32 -12.34 27.53
C ALA A 120 -29.60 -13.58 26.99
N GLU A 121 -28.62 -13.37 26.11
CA GLU A 121 -27.66 -14.42 25.74
C GLU A 121 -26.37 -13.78 25.24
N ILE A 122 -25.31 -14.58 25.14
CA ILE A 122 -24.05 -14.15 24.51
C ILE A 122 -23.63 -15.11 23.38
N ILE A 123 -23.51 -14.60 22.15
CA ILE A 123 -22.84 -15.35 21.08
C ILE A 123 -21.35 -15.11 21.20
N THR A 124 -20.62 -16.09 21.71
CA THR A 124 -19.15 -16.07 21.62
C THR A 124 -18.73 -16.59 20.26
N SER A 125 -18.05 -15.76 19.45
CA SER A 125 -17.62 -16.17 18.12
C SER A 125 -16.53 -17.24 18.20
N LYS A 126 -16.61 -18.26 17.34
CA LYS A 126 -15.59 -19.31 17.25
C LYS A 126 -14.50 -19.00 16.20
N GLY A 127 -14.45 -17.77 15.68
CA GLY A 127 -13.47 -17.31 14.68
C GLY A 127 -13.66 -17.95 13.31
N ILE A 128 -12.58 -18.06 12.53
CA ILE A 128 -12.53 -18.82 11.26
C ILE A 128 -12.97 -20.29 11.45
N PRO A 129 -12.64 -20.99 12.57
CA PRO A 129 -13.18 -22.32 12.86
C PRO A 129 -14.71 -22.46 12.88
N SER A 130 -15.48 -21.37 12.99
CA SER A 130 -16.94 -21.39 12.83
C SER A 130 -17.42 -21.52 11.37
N THR A 131 -16.51 -21.37 10.40
CA THR A 131 -16.84 -21.38 8.97
C THR A 131 -16.53 -22.73 8.34
N GLY A 132 -17.46 -23.25 7.54
CA GLY A 132 -17.30 -24.56 6.88
C GLY A 132 -18.44 -24.92 5.96
N LYS A 133 -18.52 -26.18 5.53
CA LYS A 133 -19.45 -26.63 4.48
C LYS A 133 -20.55 -27.59 4.92
N SER A 134 -20.47 -28.15 6.13
CA SER A 134 -21.43 -29.14 6.62
C SER A 134 -21.69 -28.91 8.11
N PHE A 135 -22.96 -28.74 8.49
CA PHE A 135 -23.41 -28.50 9.86
C PHE A 135 -24.66 -29.32 10.16
N PHE A 136 -24.98 -29.47 11.44
CA PHE A 136 -26.30 -29.88 11.91
C PHE A 136 -26.91 -28.77 12.77
N ALA A 137 -28.21 -28.50 12.61
CA ALA A 137 -28.94 -27.53 13.41
C ALA A 137 -29.17 -28.04 14.84
N ALA A 138 -29.13 -27.14 15.81
CA ALA A 138 -29.38 -27.40 17.21
C ALA A 138 -30.33 -26.34 17.80
N SER A 139 -31.10 -26.75 18.79
CA SER A 139 -31.86 -25.89 19.69
C SER A 139 -32.09 -26.61 21.00
N ALA A 140 -32.45 -25.90 22.06
CA ALA A 140 -33.04 -26.54 23.22
C ALA A 140 -34.43 -27.08 22.81
N PRO A 141 -34.78 -28.34 23.17
CA PRO A 141 -36.11 -28.87 22.91
C PRO A 141 -37.16 -28.07 23.68
N ILE A 142 -38.21 -27.63 23.00
CA ILE A 142 -39.32 -26.92 23.65
C ILE A 142 -40.16 -27.92 24.45
N SER A 143 -40.41 -27.65 25.72
CA SER A 143 -41.17 -28.51 26.62
C SER A 143 -42.64 -28.08 26.82
N VAL A 144 -43.05 -26.93 26.27
CA VAL A 144 -44.38 -26.34 26.48
C VAL A 144 -44.86 -25.54 25.26
N SER A 145 -46.15 -25.62 24.93
CA SER A 145 -46.72 -24.90 23.78
C SER A 145 -46.93 -23.42 24.09
N ASN A 146 -46.25 -22.53 23.36
CA ASN A 146 -46.42 -21.08 23.48
C ASN A 146 -45.96 -20.34 22.21
N ASP A 147 -46.77 -19.37 21.75
CA ASP A 147 -46.58 -18.59 20.52
C ASP A 147 -45.31 -17.71 20.53
N ILE A 148 -44.79 -17.33 21.71
CA ILE A 148 -43.57 -16.52 21.81
C ILE A 148 -42.28 -17.33 21.68
N LEU A 149 -42.37 -18.66 21.80
CA LEU A 149 -41.22 -19.56 21.70
C LEU A 149 -40.92 -19.89 20.24
N ASN A 150 -39.67 -20.22 19.92
CA ASN A 150 -39.30 -20.67 18.58
C ASN A 150 -38.08 -21.59 18.59
N PHE A 151 -37.91 -22.39 17.55
CA PHE A 151 -36.56 -22.72 17.08
C PHE A 151 -36.16 -21.68 16.02
N MET A 152 -34.86 -21.40 15.90
CA MET A 152 -34.32 -20.64 14.79
C MET A 152 -33.00 -21.25 14.29
N THR A 153 -32.71 -21.04 13.02
CA THR A 153 -31.39 -21.32 12.43
C THR A 153 -31.13 -20.31 11.33
N SER A 154 -29.96 -19.69 11.40
CA SER A 154 -29.55 -18.66 10.45
C SER A 154 -28.22 -19.00 9.83
N ILE A 155 -28.12 -18.75 8.53
CA ILE A 155 -26.94 -19.03 7.71
C ILE A 155 -26.43 -17.71 7.15
N LEU A 156 -25.13 -17.45 7.27
CA LEU A 156 -24.45 -16.27 6.71
C LEU A 156 -23.36 -16.74 5.73
N ALA A 157 -23.39 -16.23 4.49
CA ALA A 157 -22.45 -16.62 3.45
C ALA A 157 -21.14 -15.82 3.52
N THR A 158 -20.01 -16.53 3.47
CA THR A 158 -18.67 -15.91 3.54
C THR A 158 -18.10 -15.55 2.15
N GLN A 159 -18.72 -16.04 1.08
CA GLN A 159 -18.31 -15.89 -0.32
C GLN A 159 -19.52 -15.73 -1.25
N ASP A 160 -19.31 -15.11 -2.41
CA ASP A 160 -20.36 -14.93 -3.42
C ASP A 160 -20.78 -16.24 -4.09
N ASN A 161 -22.02 -16.32 -4.60
CA ASN A 161 -22.56 -17.53 -5.24
C ASN A 161 -22.40 -18.79 -4.36
N THR A 162 -22.72 -18.65 -3.07
CA THR A 162 -22.75 -19.77 -2.11
C THR A 162 -24.12 -20.43 -2.15
N THR A 163 -24.17 -21.67 -2.62
CA THR A 163 -25.39 -22.49 -2.64
C THR A 163 -25.46 -23.33 -1.38
N VAL A 164 -26.58 -23.29 -0.68
CA VAL A 164 -26.81 -24.04 0.58
C VAL A 164 -28.07 -24.89 0.44
N THR A 165 -27.98 -26.13 0.92
CA THR A 165 -29.04 -27.14 0.90
C THR A 165 -29.29 -27.61 2.32
N ILE A 166 -30.54 -27.58 2.78
CA ILE A 166 -30.96 -27.96 4.13
C ILE A 166 -31.97 -29.10 4.03
N THR A 167 -31.71 -30.19 4.76
CA THR A 167 -32.45 -31.48 4.69
C THR A 167 -32.54 -32.14 6.06
N GLY A 168 -33.32 -33.21 6.18
CA GLY A 168 -33.27 -34.12 7.35
C GLY A 168 -34.02 -33.66 8.60
N TYR A 169 -34.66 -32.49 8.59
CA TYR A 169 -35.66 -32.10 9.59
C TYR A 169 -36.93 -32.98 9.47
N SER A 170 -37.71 -33.03 10.55
CA SER A 170 -38.95 -33.78 10.64
C SER A 170 -40.00 -33.27 9.63
N PRO A 171 -40.78 -34.16 8.97
CA PRO A 171 -41.93 -33.76 8.16
C PRO A 171 -43.00 -32.97 8.94
N LEU A 172 -43.00 -33.06 10.28
CA LEU A 172 -43.92 -32.37 11.16
C LEU A 172 -43.56 -30.90 11.42
N VAL A 173 -42.35 -30.45 11.06
CA VAL A 173 -41.95 -29.04 11.20
C VAL A 173 -42.90 -28.13 10.43
N GLN A 174 -43.31 -27.02 11.05
CA GLN A 174 -44.13 -25.97 10.47
C GLN A 174 -43.34 -24.65 10.50
N PHE A 175 -42.89 -24.23 9.33
CA PHE A 175 -42.10 -23.02 9.15
C PHE A 175 -43.00 -21.77 9.21
N SER A 176 -42.48 -20.65 9.71
CA SER A 176 -43.29 -19.43 9.91
C SER A 176 -43.79 -18.77 8.61
N ASN A 177 -43.23 -19.14 7.45
CA ASN A 177 -43.74 -18.77 6.13
C ASN A 177 -44.97 -19.60 5.67
N GLY A 178 -45.48 -20.51 6.51
CA GLY A 178 -46.62 -21.37 6.24
C GLY A 178 -46.28 -22.67 5.50
N THR A 179 -45.02 -22.95 5.18
CA THR A 179 -44.62 -24.25 4.63
C THR A 179 -44.38 -25.29 5.72
N THR A 180 -44.38 -26.57 5.35
CA THR A 180 -44.15 -27.68 6.28
C THR A 180 -43.00 -28.57 5.81
N GLY A 181 -42.35 -29.27 6.73
CA GLY A 181 -41.28 -30.24 6.39
C GLY A 181 -41.76 -31.35 5.45
N ALA A 182 -43.06 -31.70 5.50
CA ALA A 182 -43.68 -32.66 4.57
C ALA A 182 -43.85 -32.11 3.15
N THR A 183 -44.17 -30.81 3.00
CA THR A 183 -44.36 -30.16 1.67
C THR A 183 -43.05 -29.65 1.08
N ASN A 184 -42.09 -29.29 1.92
CA ASN A 184 -40.78 -28.79 1.57
C ASN A 184 -39.72 -29.57 2.37
N PRO A 185 -39.40 -30.83 1.99
CA PRO A 185 -38.41 -31.68 2.68
C PRO A 185 -36.95 -31.32 2.35
N THR A 186 -36.74 -30.33 1.48
CA THR A 186 -35.43 -29.80 1.11
C THR A 186 -35.55 -28.31 0.82
N ILE A 187 -34.70 -27.50 1.44
CA ILE A 187 -34.61 -26.05 1.18
C ILE A 187 -33.29 -25.80 0.47
N ASN A 188 -33.35 -25.18 -0.71
CA ASN A 188 -32.18 -24.78 -1.50
C ASN A 188 -32.15 -23.26 -1.64
N ILE A 189 -31.02 -22.64 -1.29
CA ILE A 189 -30.83 -21.19 -1.33
C ILE A 189 -29.50 -20.84 -1.99
N THR A 190 -29.43 -19.66 -2.62
CA THR A 190 -28.17 -19.07 -3.10
C THR A 190 -27.98 -17.72 -2.44
N LEU A 191 -26.80 -17.50 -1.86
CA LEU A 191 -26.44 -16.30 -1.12
C LEU A 191 -25.13 -15.73 -1.67
N ASN A 192 -25.05 -14.40 -1.74
CA ASN A 192 -23.78 -13.70 -1.96
C ASN A 192 -23.08 -13.40 -0.62
N LYS A 193 -21.80 -13.00 -0.67
CA LYS A 193 -21.03 -12.71 0.54
C LYS A 193 -21.74 -11.65 1.37
N GLY A 194 -21.86 -11.87 2.67
CA GLY A 194 -22.52 -10.93 3.58
C GLY A 194 -24.06 -10.96 3.53
N GLN A 195 -24.67 -11.73 2.61
CA GLN A 195 -26.07 -12.09 2.69
C GLN A 195 -26.28 -13.30 3.61
N SER A 196 -27.46 -13.34 4.21
CA SER A 196 -27.89 -14.37 5.14
C SER A 196 -29.30 -14.87 4.83
N TYR A 197 -29.67 -15.96 5.48
CA TYR A 197 -31.00 -16.57 5.38
C TYR A 197 -31.43 -17.05 6.76
N ILE A 198 -32.63 -16.63 7.19
CA ILE A 198 -33.17 -16.92 8.52
C ILE A 198 -34.33 -17.91 8.38
N LEU A 199 -34.28 -19.00 9.16
CA LEU A 199 -35.33 -20.00 9.27
C LEU A 199 -35.85 -20.02 10.70
N ASP A 200 -37.16 -20.14 10.87
CA ASP A 200 -37.78 -20.37 12.18
C ASP A 200 -39.09 -21.17 12.08
N GLY A 201 -39.46 -21.77 13.21
CA GLY A 201 -40.77 -22.36 13.46
C GLY A 201 -41.23 -22.03 14.87
N ILE A 202 -42.50 -21.67 15.00
CA ILE A 202 -43.09 -21.16 16.25
C ILE A 202 -43.40 -22.34 17.19
N GLY A 203 -43.12 -22.15 18.48
CA GLY A 203 -43.25 -23.13 19.57
C GLY A 203 -44.69 -23.40 20.02
N ASN A 204 -45.68 -23.05 19.21
CA ASN A 204 -47.08 -23.44 19.38
C ASN A 204 -47.47 -24.67 18.55
N SER A 205 -46.60 -25.07 17.63
CA SER A 205 -46.72 -26.31 16.86
C SER A 205 -45.82 -27.38 17.47
N THR A 206 -46.39 -28.52 17.86
CA THR A 206 -45.64 -29.62 18.49
C THR A 206 -44.53 -30.17 17.61
N GLY A 207 -44.69 -30.12 16.27
CA GLY A 207 -43.65 -30.51 15.32
C GLY A 207 -42.43 -29.57 15.29
N ASN A 208 -42.52 -28.39 15.90
CA ASN A 208 -41.42 -27.44 16.05
C ASN A 208 -40.67 -27.57 17.38
N PHE A 209 -41.13 -28.42 18.30
CA PHE A 209 -40.51 -28.51 19.63
C PHE A 209 -39.08 -29.07 19.56
N ASP A 210 -38.90 -30.08 18.72
CA ASP A 210 -37.64 -30.78 18.47
C ASP A 210 -37.37 -31.05 16.97
N GLY A 211 -38.38 -30.91 16.11
CA GLY A 211 -38.36 -31.46 14.75
C GLY A 211 -37.31 -30.87 13.81
N PHE A 212 -36.71 -29.73 14.15
CA PHE A 212 -35.60 -29.13 13.39
C PHE A 212 -34.21 -29.45 13.98
N ILE A 213 -34.13 -30.02 15.18
CA ILE A 213 -32.87 -30.47 15.79
C ILE A 213 -32.31 -31.62 14.92
N GLY A 214 -31.05 -31.48 14.52
CA GLY A 214 -30.40 -32.43 13.61
C GLY A 214 -30.74 -32.23 12.12
N ALA A 215 -31.36 -31.12 11.73
CA ALA A 215 -31.43 -30.71 10.32
C ALA A 215 -30.01 -30.56 9.74
N LYS A 216 -29.70 -31.26 8.65
CA LYS A 216 -28.40 -31.23 7.99
C LYS A 216 -28.33 -30.06 7.02
N ILE A 217 -27.32 -29.20 7.20
CA ILE A 217 -27.03 -28.03 6.36
C ILE A 217 -25.74 -28.31 5.59
N THR A 218 -25.77 -28.23 4.26
CA THR A 218 -24.61 -28.45 3.39
C THR A 218 -24.44 -27.32 2.37
N SER A 219 -23.21 -26.94 2.04
CA SER A 219 -22.94 -25.85 1.09
C SER A 219 -21.74 -26.13 0.18
N ASN A 220 -21.69 -25.46 -0.99
CA ASN A 220 -20.55 -25.54 -1.91
C ASN A 220 -19.31 -24.77 -1.40
N LYS A 221 -19.54 -23.69 -0.64
CA LYS A 221 -18.56 -22.72 -0.12
C LYS A 221 -18.79 -22.50 1.38
N PRO A 222 -17.79 -21.99 2.14
CA PRO A 222 -17.93 -21.83 3.58
C PRO A 222 -19.07 -20.89 3.98
N ILE A 223 -19.84 -21.31 4.98
CA ILE A 223 -20.91 -20.55 5.64
C ILE A 223 -20.65 -20.50 7.15
N ASN A 224 -21.25 -19.52 7.81
CA ASN A 224 -21.36 -19.43 9.27
C ASN A 224 -22.80 -19.73 9.69
N VAL A 225 -23.00 -20.42 10.83
CA VAL A 225 -24.32 -20.84 11.31
C VAL A 225 -24.50 -20.45 12.79
N THR A 226 -25.58 -19.72 13.08
CA THR A 226 -26.09 -19.52 14.44
C THR A 226 -27.41 -20.27 14.56
N ASN A 227 -27.59 -21.04 15.62
CA ASN A 227 -28.80 -21.84 15.86
C ASN A 227 -29.17 -21.87 17.34
N GLY A 228 -30.42 -22.20 17.62
CA GLY A 228 -30.95 -22.19 18.97
C GLY A 228 -32.45 -21.87 19.01
N ASN A 229 -32.86 -21.25 20.10
CA ASN A 229 -34.15 -20.62 20.30
C ASN A 229 -33.86 -19.14 20.57
N PHE A 230 -34.56 -18.20 19.92
CA PHE A 230 -34.52 -16.81 20.43
C PHE A 230 -35.36 -16.69 21.68
N ASN A 231 -36.38 -17.51 21.83
CA ASN A 231 -37.04 -17.71 23.10
C ASN A 231 -37.39 -19.20 23.24
N GLY A 232 -36.89 -19.85 24.28
CA GLY A 232 -37.05 -21.30 24.48
C GLY A 232 -37.27 -21.66 25.94
N GLN A 233 -37.82 -22.86 26.16
CA GLN A 233 -38.14 -23.39 27.49
C GLN A 233 -38.02 -24.92 27.46
N TYR A 234 -37.15 -25.48 28.31
CA TYR A 234 -36.80 -26.91 28.36
C TYR A 234 -36.90 -27.55 29.76
N ALA A 235 -37.16 -26.78 30.81
CA ALA A 235 -37.24 -27.21 32.21
C ALA A 235 -38.51 -28.03 32.53
N GLY A 236 -39.44 -28.13 31.59
CA GLY A 236 -40.74 -28.81 31.76
C GLY A 236 -41.91 -27.86 31.55
N ASN A 237 -42.99 -28.08 32.31
CA ASN A 237 -44.26 -27.37 32.13
C ASN A 237 -44.29 -26.00 32.83
N PHE A 238 -43.43 -25.09 32.40
CA PHE A 238 -43.32 -23.71 32.89
C PHE A 238 -43.67 -22.71 31.77
N PRO A 239 -44.95 -22.60 31.35
CA PRO A 239 -45.36 -21.81 30.17
C PRO A 239 -45.05 -20.31 30.24
N THR A 240 -44.81 -19.77 31.44
CA THR A 240 -44.51 -18.36 31.71
C THR A 240 -43.02 -18.08 31.92
N SER A 241 -42.16 -19.10 31.78
CA SER A 241 -40.72 -18.99 31.91
C SER A 241 -40.09 -19.31 30.56
N SER A 242 -39.07 -18.55 30.16
CA SER A 242 -38.30 -18.79 28.94
C SER A 242 -37.06 -17.91 28.93
N ASP A 243 -36.07 -18.23 28.10
CA ASP A 243 -34.94 -17.34 27.84
C ASP A 243 -34.44 -17.46 26.40
N ILE A 244 -33.48 -16.61 26.03
CA ILE A 244 -32.73 -16.75 24.78
C ILE A 244 -31.72 -17.90 24.95
N LEU A 245 -31.68 -18.83 23.98
CA LEU A 245 -30.92 -20.08 24.08
C LEU A 245 -30.22 -20.37 22.74
N MET A 246 -29.09 -19.74 22.47
CA MET A 246 -28.41 -19.90 21.19
C MET A 246 -26.90 -19.72 21.26
N ASP A 247 -26.19 -20.43 20.38
CA ASP A 247 -24.76 -20.23 20.16
C ASP A 247 -24.41 -20.41 18.67
N GLN A 248 -23.17 -20.08 18.34
CA GLN A 248 -22.59 -20.32 17.04
C GLN A 248 -22.14 -21.78 16.90
N ALA A 249 -22.63 -22.45 15.86
CA ALA A 249 -22.22 -23.80 15.51
C ALA A 249 -20.84 -23.81 14.82
N VAL A 250 -20.18 -24.96 14.86
CA VAL A 250 -18.98 -25.27 14.07
C VAL A 250 -19.28 -26.38 13.06
N PRO A 251 -18.52 -26.49 11.95
CA PRO A 251 -18.77 -27.52 10.95
C PRO A 251 -18.31 -28.91 11.44
N VAL A 252 -18.85 -29.96 10.83
CA VAL A 252 -18.74 -31.37 11.27
C VAL A 252 -17.29 -31.88 11.35
N ASP A 253 -16.40 -31.33 10.52
CA ASP A 253 -14.96 -31.61 10.48
C ASP A 253 -14.16 -31.00 11.65
N ARG A 254 -14.78 -30.13 12.46
CA ARG A 254 -14.19 -29.52 13.68
C ARG A 254 -14.67 -30.16 14.98
N LEU A 255 -15.55 -31.15 14.90
CA LEU A 255 -16.10 -31.85 16.07
C LEU A 255 -15.13 -32.92 16.59
N GLY A 256 -15.39 -33.39 17.81
CA GLY A 256 -14.72 -34.53 18.42
C GLY A 256 -15.70 -35.40 19.21
N SER A 257 -15.18 -36.20 20.13
CA SER A 257 -15.94 -37.29 20.78
C SER A 257 -15.82 -37.38 22.30
N GLU A 258 -15.04 -36.52 22.96
CA GLU A 258 -14.93 -36.48 24.43
C GLU A 258 -15.19 -35.05 24.89
N PHE A 259 -16.01 -34.85 25.92
CA PHE A 259 -16.48 -33.53 26.35
C PHE A 259 -16.55 -33.47 27.89
N ALA A 260 -16.33 -32.28 28.44
CA ALA A 260 -16.50 -31.99 29.86
C ALA A 260 -17.42 -30.78 30.04
N LEU A 261 -18.37 -30.90 30.95
CA LEU A 261 -19.29 -29.85 31.33
C LEU A 261 -19.16 -29.58 32.83
N VAL A 262 -19.23 -28.31 33.21
CA VAL A 262 -19.35 -27.87 34.61
C VAL A 262 -20.78 -27.37 34.78
N LYS A 263 -21.47 -27.81 35.83
CA LYS A 263 -22.87 -27.42 36.08
C LYS A 263 -22.98 -25.88 36.15
N GLY A 264 -24.05 -25.33 35.60
CA GLY A 264 -24.49 -23.98 35.87
C GLY A 264 -24.91 -23.79 37.32
N ASN A 265 -25.79 -22.83 37.59
CA ASN A 265 -26.18 -22.45 38.94
C ASN A 265 -27.43 -23.18 39.44
N GLY A 266 -28.22 -23.80 38.56
CA GLY A 266 -29.51 -24.40 38.91
C GLY A 266 -29.44 -25.71 39.70
N SER A 267 -30.53 -26.02 40.39
CA SER A 267 -30.67 -27.19 41.26
C SER A 267 -30.76 -28.50 40.46
N ILE A 268 -30.11 -29.57 40.95
CA ILE A 268 -30.30 -30.91 40.38
C ILE A 268 -31.73 -31.37 40.67
N GLY A 269 -32.46 -31.78 39.64
CA GLY A 269 -33.88 -32.12 39.68
C GLY A 269 -34.80 -31.01 39.15
N ALA A 270 -34.27 -29.82 38.85
CA ALA A 270 -35.03 -28.71 38.26
C ALA A 270 -35.13 -28.82 36.71
N ASN A 271 -34.45 -29.78 36.08
CA ASN A 271 -34.30 -29.92 34.61
C ASN A 271 -33.67 -28.69 33.92
N MET A 272 -33.07 -27.77 34.69
CA MET A 272 -32.37 -26.59 34.16
C MET A 272 -30.92 -26.86 33.74
N GLU A 273 -30.39 -28.04 34.06
CA GLU A 273 -29.02 -28.46 33.75
C GLU A 273 -29.04 -29.70 32.85
N GLY A 274 -28.13 -29.81 31.89
CA GLY A 274 -28.10 -30.97 31.00
C GLY A 274 -27.22 -30.78 29.77
N ALA A 275 -27.34 -31.70 28.82
CA ALA A 275 -26.65 -31.59 27.53
C ALA A 275 -27.46 -32.19 26.37
N VAL A 276 -27.64 -31.42 25.30
CA VAL A 276 -28.19 -31.89 24.02
C VAL A 276 -27.04 -32.44 23.18
N VAL A 277 -27.07 -33.74 22.87
CA VAL A 277 -26.08 -34.41 22.02
C VAL A 277 -26.71 -34.74 20.67
N ILE A 278 -26.08 -34.34 19.55
CA ILE A 278 -26.58 -34.58 18.19
C ILE A 278 -25.57 -35.41 17.40
N ALA A 279 -26.01 -36.54 16.86
CA ALA A 279 -25.17 -37.46 16.11
C ALA A 279 -24.97 -37.01 14.65
N THR A 280 -23.72 -36.95 14.19
CA THR A 280 -23.37 -36.61 12.80
C THR A 280 -23.24 -37.82 11.87
N GLN A 281 -23.32 -39.02 12.44
CA GLN A 281 -23.15 -40.31 11.77
C GLN A 281 -24.05 -41.39 12.40
N ASP A 282 -24.37 -42.42 11.63
CA ASP A 282 -25.21 -43.53 12.11
C ASP A 282 -24.53 -44.38 13.17
N ASN A 283 -25.32 -44.97 14.09
CA ASN A 283 -24.84 -45.76 15.23
C ASN A 283 -23.84 -45.01 16.14
N THR A 284 -24.04 -43.70 16.36
CA THR A 284 -23.27 -42.93 17.35
C THR A 284 -23.75 -43.28 18.76
N GLN A 285 -22.89 -43.91 19.55
CA GLN A 285 -23.18 -44.29 20.93
C GLN A 285 -22.74 -43.17 21.88
N ILE A 286 -23.52 -42.93 22.95
CA ILE A 286 -23.26 -41.90 23.97
C ILE A 286 -23.02 -42.59 25.30
N TYR A 287 -21.93 -42.22 25.99
CA TYR A 287 -21.54 -42.68 27.32
C TYR A 287 -21.38 -41.47 28.24
N VAL A 288 -21.68 -41.63 29.53
CA VAL A 288 -21.55 -40.57 30.52
C VAL A 288 -20.81 -41.07 31.76
N ASN A 289 -19.90 -40.24 32.27
CA ASN A 289 -19.06 -40.54 33.42
C ASN A 289 -18.37 -41.93 33.29
N ASN A 290 -18.51 -42.82 34.28
CA ASN A 290 -17.95 -44.18 34.30
C ASN A 290 -18.91 -45.25 33.75
N GLU A 291 -20.00 -44.90 33.06
CA GLU A 291 -21.01 -45.88 32.62
C GLU A 291 -20.49 -46.76 31.48
N LEU A 292 -20.49 -48.09 31.69
CA LEU A 292 -19.97 -49.07 30.73
C LEU A 292 -20.88 -49.32 29.53
N LEU A 293 -22.18 -49.08 29.70
CA LEU A 293 -23.18 -49.19 28.63
C LEU A 293 -23.52 -47.80 28.10
N PRO A 294 -23.78 -47.65 26.79
CA PRO A 294 -24.18 -46.37 26.25
C PRO A 294 -25.59 -46.01 26.74
N ILE A 295 -25.77 -44.77 27.21
CA ILE A 295 -27.08 -44.23 27.64
C ILE A 295 -28.04 -44.07 26.45
N ALA A 296 -27.50 -43.86 25.24
CA ALA A 296 -28.24 -43.80 24.00
C ALA A 296 -27.38 -44.24 22.80
N THR A 297 -28.03 -44.73 21.75
CA THR A 297 -27.42 -44.94 20.42
C THR A 297 -28.27 -44.22 19.38
N LEU A 298 -27.64 -43.33 18.60
CA LEU A 298 -28.30 -42.39 17.71
C LEU A 298 -27.87 -42.59 16.26
N ASN A 299 -28.80 -42.36 15.34
CA ASN A 299 -28.50 -42.25 13.91
C ASN A 299 -28.27 -40.80 13.50
N THR A 300 -27.74 -40.59 12.29
CA THR A 300 -27.41 -39.26 11.74
C THR A 300 -28.59 -38.30 11.86
N GLY A 301 -28.36 -37.11 12.41
CA GLY A 301 -29.40 -36.10 12.63
C GLY A 301 -30.41 -36.44 13.74
N LYS A 302 -30.17 -37.48 14.54
CA LYS A 302 -30.90 -37.71 15.80
C LYS A 302 -30.15 -37.13 16.98
N TYR A 303 -30.90 -36.78 18.02
CA TYR A 303 -30.38 -36.17 19.23
C TYR A 303 -30.83 -36.92 20.49
N PHE A 304 -30.18 -36.62 21.61
CA PHE A 304 -30.55 -37.09 22.94
C PHE A 304 -30.26 -35.99 23.97
N VAL A 305 -31.12 -35.84 24.98
CA VAL A 305 -30.88 -34.93 26.11
C VAL A 305 -30.38 -35.75 27.31
N ILE A 306 -29.16 -35.48 27.74
CA ILE A 306 -28.61 -36.03 28.99
C ILE A 306 -29.20 -35.22 30.15
N PRO A 307 -29.91 -35.85 31.12
CA PRO A 307 -30.58 -35.16 32.21
C PRO A 307 -29.60 -34.67 33.30
N ASP A 308 -30.03 -33.66 34.06
CA ASP A 308 -29.29 -33.08 35.20
C ASP A 308 -28.76 -34.13 36.19
N THR A 309 -29.54 -35.16 36.48
CA THR A 309 -29.18 -36.29 37.36
C THR A 309 -27.89 -37.03 37.00
N LYS A 310 -27.32 -36.81 35.80
CA LYS A 310 -26.01 -37.35 35.39
C LYS A 310 -24.82 -36.48 35.79
N TYR A 311 -25.02 -35.25 36.28
CA TYR A 311 -23.94 -34.45 36.87
C TYR A 311 -23.46 -35.06 38.20
N SER A 312 -22.15 -35.30 38.31
CA SER A 312 -21.51 -35.94 39.46
C SER A 312 -20.96 -34.90 40.44
N LEU A 313 -21.32 -35.01 41.71
CA LEU A 313 -20.77 -34.18 42.80
C LEU A 313 -19.31 -34.57 43.09
N GLN A 314 -18.40 -33.61 43.04
CA GLN A 314 -16.96 -33.82 43.28
C GLN A 314 -16.47 -33.28 44.63
N GLY A 315 -17.34 -32.56 45.36
CA GLY A 315 -17.04 -31.89 46.63
C GLY A 315 -17.31 -30.39 46.58
N GLY A 316 -17.49 -29.75 47.73
CA GLY A 316 -17.70 -28.29 47.83
C GLY A 316 -18.95 -27.74 47.11
N GLY A 317 -19.91 -28.59 46.74
CA GLY A 317 -21.04 -28.21 45.88
C GLY A 317 -20.71 -28.11 44.38
N HIS A 318 -19.50 -28.50 43.97
CA HIS A 318 -19.08 -28.51 42.57
C HIS A 318 -19.54 -29.78 41.86
N TYR A 319 -20.23 -29.60 40.74
CA TYR A 319 -20.77 -30.68 39.91
C TYR A 319 -20.21 -30.60 38.49
N ASN A 320 -19.85 -31.75 37.93
CA ASN A 320 -19.41 -31.86 36.54
C ASN A 320 -19.92 -33.15 35.87
N LEU A 321 -19.88 -33.15 34.54
CA LEU A 321 -20.34 -34.25 33.70
C LEU A 321 -19.28 -34.49 32.61
N TYR A 322 -18.84 -35.74 32.49
CA TYR A 322 -18.00 -36.19 31.38
C TYR A 322 -18.87 -36.94 30.38
N ILE A 323 -18.74 -36.62 29.09
CA ILE A 323 -19.47 -37.26 28.00
C ILE A 323 -18.46 -37.84 27.02
N LYS A 324 -18.65 -39.09 26.61
CA LYS A 324 -17.88 -39.72 25.54
C LYS A 324 -18.82 -40.29 24.49
N THR A 325 -18.48 -40.12 23.21
CA THR A 325 -19.23 -40.68 22.09
C THR A 325 -18.36 -41.62 21.26
N SER A 326 -18.97 -42.58 20.56
CA SER A 326 -18.22 -43.49 19.66
C SER A 326 -17.80 -42.81 18.34
N LYS A 327 -18.39 -41.66 18.02
CA LYS A 327 -18.21 -40.88 16.78
C LYS A 327 -18.39 -39.38 17.06
N ASN A 328 -17.91 -38.54 16.16
CA ASN A 328 -18.04 -37.09 16.27
C ASN A 328 -19.50 -36.64 16.44
N ALA A 329 -19.75 -35.80 17.45
CA ALA A 329 -21.09 -35.30 17.79
C ALA A 329 -21.05 -33.80 18.10
N TYR A 330 -22.19 -33.14 17.97
CA TYR A 330 -22.41 -31.85 18.64
C TYR A 330 -22.80 -32.13 20.09
N VAL A 331 -22.30 -31.31 21.01
CA VAL A 331 -22.78 -31.26 22.40
C VAL A 331 -23.08 -29.81 22.72
N TYR A 332 -24.31 -29.52 23.12
CA TYR A 332 -24.70 -28.21 23.65
C TYR A 332 -25.12 -28.37 25.12
N GLN A 333 -24.53 -27.59 26.01
CA GLN A 333 -24.96 -27.53 27.41
C GLN A 333 -26.19 -26.64 27.52
N ILE A 334 -27.22 -27.16 28.20
CA ILE A 334 -28.30 -26.36 28.79
C ILE A 334 -27.97 -26.16 30.27
N LEU A 335 -28.12 -24.94 30.78
CA LEU A 335 -27.74 -24.58 32.16
C LEU A 335 -28.65 -23.50 32.75
N ALA A 336 -28.62 -23.33 34.08
CA ALA A 336 -29.29 -22.21 34.75
C ALA A 336 -28.31 -21.11 35.12
N GLY A 337 -28.70 -19.86 34.90
CA GLY A 337 -27.93 -18.65 35.23
C GLY A 337 -27.98 -18.28 36.72
N ASP A 338 -29.13 -18.47 37.38
CA ASP A 338 -29.35 -18.25 38.82
C ASP A 338 -29.45 -19.59 39.57
N SER A 339 -29.33 -19.55 40.90
CA SER A 339 -29.45 -20.69 41.83
C SER A 339 -30.66 -20.59 42.76
N ASN A 340 -31.47 -19.53 42.66
CA ASN A 340 -32.70 -19.39 43.41
C ASN A 340 -33.80 -20.25 42.75
N THR A 341 -34.39 -21.15 43.53
CA THR A 341 -35.34 -22.17 43.05
C THR A 341 -36.65 -21.65 42.46
N VAL A 342 -36.92 -20.34 42.58
CA VAL A 342 -38.08 -19.68 41.96
C VAL A 342 -37.72 -19.08 40.59
N SER A 343 -36.52 -18.50 40.46
CA SER A 343 -36.04 -17.83 39.23
C SER A 343 -35.27 -18.76 38.30
N GLU A 344 -34.64 -19.83 38.80
CA GLU A 344 -33.72 -20.67 38.03
C GLU A 344 -34.34 -21.17 36.71
N VAL A 345 -35.63 -21.52 36.72
CA VAL A 345 -36.41 -22.01 35.55
C VAL A 345 -36.65 -20.98 34.43
N ALA A 346 -36.38 -19.70 34.70
CA ALA A 346 -36.40 -18.61 33.73
C ALA A 346 -35.00 -18.18 33.28
N THR A 347 -33.94 -18.54 34.00
CA THR A 347 -32.56 -18.12 33.69
C THR A 347 -31.83 -19.11 32.79
N GLY A 348 -32.25 -19.20 31.52
CA GLY A 348 -31.66 -20.15 30.57
C GLY A 348 -30.24 -19.81 30.14
N GLY A 349 -29.56 -20.76 29.50
CA GLY A 349 -28.33 -20.51 28.73
C GLY A 349 -27.93 -21.73 27.91
N PHE A 350 -27.42 -21.50 26.69
CA PHE A 350 -27.18 -22.56 25.71
C PHE A 350 -25.78 -22.48 25.09
N ASN A 351 -24.85 -23.31 25.58
CA ASN A 351 -23.44 -23.27 25.15
C ASN A 351 -23.10 -24.38 24.18
N PHE A 352 -22.49 -24.09 23.03
CA PHE A 352 -21.78 -25.13 22.30
C PHE A 352 -20.56 -25.60 23.13
N ILE A 353 -20.48 -26.89 23.42
CA ILE A 353 -19.37 -27.50 24.16
C ILE A 353 -18.40 -28.16 23.17
N PRO A 354 -17.18 -27.64 23.04
CA PRO A 354 -16.15 -28.24 22.21
C PRO A 354 -15.55 -29.48 22.84
N ALA A 355 -15.02 -30.35 21.99
CA ALA A 355 -14.38 -31.57 22.42
C ALA A 355 -13.03 -31.32 23.10
N LEU A 356 -12.73 -32.14 24.11
CA LEU A 356 -11.46 -32.19 24.81
C LEU A 356 -10.35 -32.69 23.90
N ASN A 357 -9.21 -31.99 23.92
CA ASN A 357 -8.09 -32.24 23.01
C ASN A 357 -6.79 -31.69 23.64
N CYS A 358 -5.64 -32.36 23.47
CA CYS A 358 -4.35 -31.77 23.87
C CYS A 358 -3.96 -30.54 23.03
N TYR A 359 -4.60 -30.30 21.87
CA TYR A 359 -4.45 -29.05 21.09
C TYR A 359 -5.25 -27.85 21.60
N LEU A 360 -5.93 -27.98 22.74
CA LEU A 360 -6.57 -26.85 23.42
C LEU A 360 -5.52 -25.82 23.88
N PRO A 361 -5.87 -24.52 23.94
CA PRO A 361 -4.90 -23.48 24.25
C PRO A 361 -4.37 -23.61 25.69
N LYS A 362 -3.14 -23.14 25.93
CA LYS A 362 -2.50 -23.12 27.26
C LYS A 362 -2.79 -21.83 28.07
N GLN A 363 -3.47 -20.85 27.48
CA GLN A 363 -3.87 -19.61 28.13
C GLN A 363 -5.12 -19.05 27.41
N ILE A 364 -5.81 -18.10 28.02
CA ILE A 364 -6.90 -17.30 27.45
C ILE A 364 -6.68 -15.88 28.00
N ASN A 365 -6.38 -14.91 27.17
CA ASN A 365 -5.81 -13.63 27.64
C ASN A 365 -6.73 -12.48 27.25
N GLU A 366 -7.05 -11.58 28.19
CA GLU A 366 -7.89 -10.40 27.91
C GLU A 366 -9.35 -10.72 27.52
N LEU A 367 -10.04 -11.67 28.17
CA LEU A 367 -11.51 -11.75 28.05
C LEU A 367 -12.15 -10.49 28.65
N GLY A 368 -12.50 -9.53 27.80
CA GLY A 368 -12.93 -8.19 28.21
C GLY A 368 -14.25 -8.16 28.96
N PHE A 369 -14.26 -7.46 30.10
CA PHE A 369 -15.46 -7.13 30.87
C PHE A 369 -16.39 -8.33 31.12
N ILE A 370 -15.88 -9.50 31.55
CA ILE A 370 -16.55 -10.81 31.47
C ILE A 370 -17.99 -10.85 32.02
N ASN A 371 -18.31 -10.01 32.99
CA ASN A 371 -19.57 -9.94 33.70
C ASN A 371 -20.51 -8.80 33.23
N GLU A 372 -20.11 -8.02 32.21
CA GLU A 372 -20.95 -6.98 31.65
C GLU A 372 -21.94 -7.54 30.61
N ASN A 373 -23.23 -7.53 30.91
CA ASN A 373 -24.30 -7.56 29.93
C ASN A 373 -25.41 -6.65 30.45
N PHE A 374 -25.84 -5.65 29.67
CA PHE A 374 -26.87 -4.72 30.14
C PHE A 374 -28.24 -5.33 29.90
N VAL A 375 -28.97 -5.61 30.99
CA VAL A 375 -30.25 -6.33 30.96
C VAL A 375 -31.30 -5.57 31.75
N HIS A 376 -32.57 -5.64 31.33
CA HIS A 376 -33.70 -5.22 32.15
C HIS A 376 -34.47 -6.45 32.60
N SER A 377 -34.93 -6.46 33.84
CA SER A 377 -35.77 -7.55 34.36
C SER A 377 -36.90 -7.01 35.26
N ASN A 378 -37.81 -7.89 35.69
CA ASN A 378 -38.91 -7.55 36.59
C ASN A 378 -38.44 -6.88 37.90
N ILE A 379 -37.40 -7.42 38.53
CA ILE A 379 -36.79 -6.89 39.76
C ILE A 379 -35.79 -5.76 39.45
N ASN A 380 -35.25 -5.72 38.22
CA ASN A 380 -34.31 -4.70 37.75
C ASN A 380 -34.88 -3.84 36.59
N PRO A 381 -35.99 -3.11 36.78
CA PRO A 381 -36.65 -2.39 35.68
C PRO A 381 -35.81 -1.23 35.14
N SER A 382 -34.99 -0.60 35.99
CA SER A 382 -34.01 0.43 35.57
C SER A 382 -32.81 -0.13 34.79
N GLY A 383 -32.65 -1.45 34.78
CA GLY A 383 -31.54 -2.17 34.15
C GLY A 383 -30.31 -2.34 35.04
N VAL A 384 -29.58 -3.43 34.82
CA VAL A 384 -28.31 -3.77 35.48
C VAL A 384 -27.27 -4.12 34.42
N LEU A 385 -26.05 -3.58 34.57
CA LEU A 385 -24.93 -3.83 33.65
C LEU A 385 -24.08 -5.04 34.05
N ASN A 386 -23.90 -5.27 35.35
CA ASN A 386 -22.96 -6.25 35.88
C ASN A 386 -23.73 -7.43 36.48
N ILE A 387 -23.68 -8.59 35.82
CA ILE A 387 -24.44 -9.77 36.19
C ILE A 387 -23.56 -10.74 36.98
N PRO A 388 -24.05 -11.36 38.08
CA PRO A 388 -23.32 -12.41 38.80
C PRO A 388 -22.85 -13.50 37.83
N THR A 389 -21.53 -13.60 37.64
CA THR A 389 -20.91 -14.46 36.63
C THR A 389 -20.01 -15.48 37.31
N LYS A 390 -20.17 -16.76 36.97
CA LYS A 390 -19.30 -17.86 37.39
C LYS A 390 -18.42 -18.29 36.22
N LEU A 391 -17.11 -18.33 36.45
CA LEU A 391 -16.11 -18.82 35.50
C LEU A 391 -15.90 -20.32 35.69
N ASN A 392 -16.25 -21.09 34.66
CA ASN A 392 -16.08 -22.54 34.60
C ASN A 392 -14.80 -22.85 33.81
N LEU A 393 -13.80 -23.48 34.44
CA LEU A 393 -12.56 -23.89 33.75
C LEU A 393 -12.50 -25.41 33.65
N ILE A 394 -12.00 -25.93 32.54
CA ILE A 394 -11.63 -27.35 32.39
C ILE A 394 -10.17 -27.39 31.91
N THR A 395 -9.32 -28.18 32.56
CA THR A 395 -7.90 -28.28 32.19
C THR A 395 -7.35 -29.66 32.51
N GLU A 396 -6.22 -30.03 31.91
CA GLU A 396 -5.60 -31.32 32.18
C GLU A 396 -5.13 -31.44 33.64
N LYS A 397 -5.22 -32.65 34.20
CA LYS A 397 -4.85 -32.94 35.59
C LYS A 397 -3.36 -32.63 35.83
N GLY A 398 -3.09 -31.93 36.93
CA GLY A 398 -1.74 -31.46 37.28
C GLY A 398 -1.30 -30.20 36.52
N ALA A 399 -2.21 -29.49 35.85
CA ALA A 399 -1.94 -28.14 35.36
C ALA A 399 -1.73 -27.14 36.51
N ILE A 400 -0.84 -26.17 36.31
CA ILE A 400 -0.70 -24.98 37.15
C ILE A 400 -1.57 -23.89 36.50
N VAL A 401 -2.68 -23.53 37.15
CA VAL A 401 -3.63 -22.53 36.64
C VAL A 401 -3.52 -21.23 37.43
N THR A 402 -3.51 -20.08 36.74
CA THR A 402 -3.73 -18.76 37.33
C THR A 402 -4.86 -18.01 36.61
N VAL A 403 -5.55 -17.14 37.34
CA VAL A 403 -6.57 -16.22 36.85
C VAL A 403 -6.19 -14.82 37.32
N ASN A 404 -6.01 -13.89 36.37
CA ASN A 404 -5.41 -12.57 36.58
C ASN A 404 -4.07 -12.61 37.34
N GLY A 405 -3.27 -13.65 37.09
CA GLY A 405 -1.98 -13.90 37.74
C GLY A 405 -2.05 -14.53 39.14
N GLY A 406 -3.23 -14.58 39.78
CA GLY A 406 -3.45 -15.25 41.06
C GLY A 406 -3.85 -16.72 40.88
N THR A 407 -3.46 -17.60 41.81
CA THR A 407 -3.96 -18.98 41.84
C THR A 407 -5.44 -18.99 42.26
N PRO A 408 -6.34 -19.73 41.57
CA PRO A 408 -7.73 -19.89 42.00
C PRO A 408 -7.84 -20.41 43.45
N PRO A 409 -8.84 -19.96 44.23
CA PRO A 409 -9.06 -20.48 45.58
C PRO A 409 -9.30 -21.99 45.57
N ALA A 410 -8.68 -22.74 46.50
CA ALA A 410 -8.81 -24.20 46.55
C ALA A 410 -10.27 -24.69 46.73
N SER A 411 -11.16 -23.85 47.26
CA SER A 411 -12.61 -24.08 47.34
C SER A 411 -13.36 -23.95 46.01
N THR A 412 -12.66 -23.63 44.91
CA THR A 412 -13.22 -23.48 43.56
C THR A 412 -12.63 -24.50 42.56
N GLY A 413 -11.69 -25.34 43.01
CA GLY A 413 -11.03 -26.38 42.21
C GLY A 413 -9.52 -26.46 42.48
N PRO A 414 -8.80 -27.41 41.85
CA PRO A 414 -9.28 -28.34 40.83
C PRO A 414 -10.08 -29.52 41.42
N TYR A 415 -11.27 -29.75 40.86
CA TYR A 415 -12.07 -30.94 41.13
C TYR A 415 -11.83 -32.02 40.07
N ASN A 416 -11.76 -33.29 40.48
CA ASN A 416 -11.68 -34.44 39.55
C ASN A 416 -12.95 -34.54 38.67
N MET A 417 -12.92 -35.40 37.66
CA MET A 417 -14.10 -35.75 36.87
C MET A 417 -14.36 -37.26 36.94
N THR A 418 -15.59 -37.64 37.26
CA THR A 418 -16.02 -39.04 37.12
C THR A 418 -16.06 -39.37 35.62
N GLY A 419 -15.41 -40.45 35.19
CA GLY A 419 -15.27 -40.81 33.77
C GLY A 419 -13.87 -40.61 33.17
N THR A 420 -13.03 -39.76 33.76
CA THR A 420 -11.68 -39.51 33.22
C THR A 420 -10.67 -39.12 34.30
N ASN A 421 -9.47 -39.67 34.22
CA ASN A 421 -8.34 -39.28 35.07
C ASN A 421 -7.52 -38.13 34.48
N ASN A 422 -7.81 -37.71 33.24
CA ASN A 422 -6.97 -36.79 32.48
C ASN A 422 -7.35 -35.32 32.69
N TRP A 423 -8.58 -35.03 33.12
CA TRP A 423 -9.14 -33.68 33.21
C TRP A 423 -9.61 -33.35 34.62
N VAL A 424 -9.50 -32.07 34.98
CA VAL A 424 -10.01 -31.47 36.20
C VAL A 424 -10.76 -30.18 35.88
N THR A 425 -11.62 -29.76 36.79
CA THR A 425 -12.53 -28.61 36.58
C THR A 425 -12.48 -27.62 37.73
N TYR A 426 -12.81 -26.36 37.43
CA TYR A 426 -12.99 -25.28 38.40
C TYR A 426 -14.35 -24.61 38.20
N GLY A 427 -14.92 -24.09 39.27
CA GLY A 427 -16.11 -23.24 39.27
C GLY A 427 -15.87 -22.02 40.16
N ILE A 428 -15.45 -20.91 39.57
CA ILE A 428 -15.01 -19.70 40.29
C ILE A 428 -16.16 -18.67 40.25
N PRO A 429 -16.86 -18.41 41.38
CA PRO A 429 -18.01 -17.51 41.40
C PRO A 429 -17.61 -16.03 41.38
N ASN A 430 -18.55 -15.17 40.99
CA ASN A 430 -18.46 -13.70 41.06
C ASN A 430 -17.20 -13.12 40.39
N ILE A 431 -16.83 -13.66 39.24
CA ILE A 431 -15.71 -13.15 38.44
C ILE A 431 -16.10 -11.81 37.79
N THR A 432 -15.19 -10.83 37.75
CA THR A 432 -15.49 -9.48 37.24
C THR A 432 -14.34 -8.86 36.43
N GLY A 433 -14.69 -7.96 35.51
CA GLY A 433 -13.72 -7.19 34.73
C GLY A 433 -13.05 -8.01 33.63
N THR A 434 -11.83 -7.62 33.26
CA THR A 434 -11.06 -8.28 32.18
C THR A 434 -10.27 -9.46 32.74
N ILE A 435 -10.41 -10.62 32.11
CA ILE A 435 -9.89 -11.89 32.63
C ILE A 435 -8.79 -12.49 31.75
N THR A 436 -7.68 -12.85 32.40
CA THR A 436 -6.56 -13.60 31.82
C THR A 436 -6.35 -14.88 32.60
N ILE A 437 -6.53 -16.02 31.95
CA ILE A 437 -6.36 -17.37 32.49
C ILE A 437 -5.08 -17.95 31.90
N VAL A 438 -4.12 -18.37 32.71
CA VAL A 438 -2.89 -19.05 32.25
C VAL A 438 -2.89 -20.47 32.80
N SER A 439 -2.50 -21.46 31.99
CA SER A 439 -2.33 -22.86 32.38
C SER A 439 -0.98 -23.39 31.89
N SER A 440 -0.37 -24.34 32.62
CA SER A 440 0.79 -25.09 32.12
C SER A 440 0.42 -26.19 31.11
N LYS A 441 -0.88 -26.43 30.88
CA LYS A 441 -1.44 -27.48 30.03
C LYS A 441 -2.68 -26.99 29.26
N ALA A 442 -3.30 -27.84 28.45
CA ALA A 442 -4.56 -27.52 27.77
C ALA A 442 -5.62 -27.01 28.75
N ILE A 443 -6.28 -25.90 28.42
CA ILE A 443 -7.37 -25.30 29.20
C ILE A 443 -8.49 -24.75 28.31
N THR A 444 -9.72 -24.89 28.78
CA THR A 444 -10.91 -24.22 28.26
C THR A 444 -11.54 -23.36 29.34
N ALA A 445 -12.32 -22.37 28.93
CA ALA A 445 -13.18 -21.60 29.82
C ALA A 445 -14.58 -21.47 29.23
N GLY A 446 -15.57 -21.54 30.08
CA GLY A 446 -16.92 -21.05 29.82
C GLY A 446 -17.42 -20.24 31.01
N ILE A 447 -18.58 -19.59 30.84
CA ILE A 447 -19.25 -18.88 31.92
C ILE A 447 -20.70 -19.36 32.07
N THR A 448 -21.22 -19.11 33.26
CA THR A 448 -22.64 -19.13 33.59
C THR A 448 -22.95 -17.83 34.31
N ALA A 449 -23.98 -17.11 33.90
CA ALA A 449 -24.40 -15.89 34.56
C ALA A 449 -25.93 -15.77 34.60
N GLY A 450 -26.45 -15.07 35.60
CA GLY A 450 -27.87 -14.77 35.67
C GLY A 450 -28.27 -13.90 36.88
N SER A 451 -29.47 -13.34 36.80
CA SER A 451 -30.11 -12.56 37.86
C SER A 451 -31.60 -12.41 37.56
N ASP A 452 -32.46 -12.68 38.55
CA ASP A 452 -33.92 -12.59 38.40
C ASP A 452 -34.41 -13.47 37.23
N ALA A 453 -35.09 -12.92 36.22
CA ALA A 453 -35.59 -13.70 35.08
C ALA A 453 -34.55 -13.92 33.97
N VAL A 454 -33.33 -13.38 34.10
CA VAL A 454 -32.31 -13.39 33.03
C VAL A 454 -31.20 -14.39 33.34
N GLY A 455 -30.94 -15.33 32.43
CA GLY A 455 -29.73 -16.15 32.39
C GLY A 455 -28.93 -15.90 31.11
N TYR A 456 -27.72 -16.45 31.06
CA TYR A 456 -26.97 -16.71 29.83
C TYR A 456 -25.76 -17.61 30.09
N GLY A 457 -25.23 -18.19 29.02
CA GLY A 457 -23.99 -18.96 29.03
C GLY A 457 -23.03 -18.49 27.95
N GLY A 458 -21.74 -18.81 28.08
CA GLY A 458 -20.88 -18.76 26.88
C GLY A 458 -19.60 -19.54 27.04
N PHE A 459 -19.13 -20.17 25.97
CA PHE A 459 -17.86 -20.89 25.95
C PHE A 459 -16.80 -20.09 25.19
N PHE A 460 -15.63 -19.86 25.80
CA PHE A 460 -14.62 -18.86 25.40
C PHE A 460 -13.28 -19.41 24.91
N ALA A 461 -13.04 -20.72 25.04
CA ALA A 461 -11.88 -21.35 24.42
C ALA A 461 -12.14 -22.83 24.25
N GLY A 462 -11.99 -23.38 23.04
CA GLY A 462 -12.05 -24.83 22.89
C GLY A 462 -11.84 -25.44 21.51
N PHE A 463 -11.54 -24.65 20.48
CA PHE A 463 -11.16 -25.18 19.17
C PHE A 463 -9.67 -25.07 18.97
N PRO A 464 -8.97 -26.14 18.58
CA PRO A 464 -7.59 -26.02 18.16
C PRO A 464 -7.53 -25.09 16.96
N THR A 465 -6.77 -24.00 17.06
CA THR A 465 -6.42 -23.19 15.89
C THR A 465 -5.70 -24.09 14.91
N GLN A 466 -6.22 -24.23 13.68
CA GLN A 466 -5.51 -24.99 12.66
C GLN A 466 -4.22 -24.25 12.30
N PRO A 467 -3.07 -24.93 12.18
CA PRO A 467 -1.85 -24.30 11.70
C PRO A 467 -2.08 -23.81 10.27
N VAL A 468 -1.85 -22.52 10.03
CA VAL A 468 -1.88 -21.92 8.68
C VAL A 468 -0.50 -21.43 8.29
N ILE A 469 -0.21 -21.40 6.99
CA ILE A 469 1.04 -20.82 6.47
C ILE A 469 0.78 -19.36 6.11
N LEU A 470 1.48 -18.46 6.81
CA LEU A 470 1.63 -17.06 6.41
C LEU A 470 2.85 -16.90 5.52
N LYS A 471 2.84 -15.85 4.68
CA LYS A 471 4.00 -15.43 3.89
C LYS A 471 4.56 -14.10 4.39
N SER A 472 5.88 -13.99 4.40
CA SER A 472 6.67 -12.77 4.62
C SER A 472 7.72 -12.61 3.51
N GLY A 473 8.31 -11.42 3.38
CA GLY A 473 9.35 -11.15 2.39
C GLY A 473 8.83 -10.96 0.95
N GLY A 474 9.58 -11.50 -0.01
CA GLY A 474 9.29 -11.40 -1.44
C GLY A 474 8.07 -12.22 -1.89
N PRO A 475 7.52 -11.96 -3.09
CA PRO A 475 6.32 -12.66 -3.58
C PRO A 475 6.58 -14.07 -4.10
N CYS A 476 7.83 -14.46 -4.30
CA CYS A 476 8.29 -15.70 -4.97
C CYS A 476 9.72 -16.05 -4.50
N ILE A 477 10.28 -17.17 -4.96
CA ILE A 477 11.68 -17.52 -4.68
C ILE A 477 12.66 -16.96 -5.72
N PRO A 478 13.85 -16.48 -5.31
CA PRO A 478 14.32 -16.33 -3.92
C PRO A 478 13.70 -15.11 -3.22
N GLY A 479 13.45 -15.22 -1.91
CA GLY A 479 13.10 -14.08 -1.05
C GLY A 479 11.78 -14.19 -0.28
N ILE A 480 10.89 -15.11 -0.63
CA ILE A 480 9.72 -15.47 0.19
C ILE A 480 10.15 -16.27 1.44
N GLU A 481 9.53 -15.97 2.57
CA GLU A 481 9.57 -16.77 3.81
C GLU A 481 8.15 -17.25 4.13
N LEU A 482 8.04 -18.49 4.61
CA LEU A 482 6.79 -19.09 5.06
C LEU A 482 6.86 -19.36 6.56
N THR A 483 5.82 -18.96 7.30
CA THR A 483 5.76 -19.12 8.76
C THR A 483 4.44 -19.77 9.16
N VAL A 484 4.50 -20.79 10.03
CA VAL A 484 3.30 -21.36 10.64
C VAL A 484 2.76 -20.40 11.70
N ASP A 485 1.48 -20.05 11.58
CA ASP A 485 0.74 -19.27 12.57
C ASP A 485 -0.42 -20.12 13.14
N PRO A 486 -0.67 -20.08 14.46
CA PRO A 486 0.15 -19.44 15.50
C PRO A 486 1.39 -20.26 15.89
N ILE A 487 2.46 -19.59 16.32
CA ILE A 487 3.71 -20.22 16.78
C ILE A 487 3.54 -20.70 18.23
N ILE A 488 2.81 -21.80 18.42
CA ILE A 488 2.47 -22.37 19.75
C ILE A 488 2.77 -23.86 19.91
N TYR A 489 3.12 -24.55 18.82
CA TYR A 489 3.31 -26.00 18.79
C TYR A 489 4.69 -26.39 19.32
N ASP A 490 4.79 -27.60 19.89
CA ASP A 490 6.01 -28.10 20.52
C ASP A 490 7.03 -28.59 19.47
N THR A 491 6.57 -29.07 18.31
CA THR A 491 7.44 -29.38 17.15
C THR A 491 6.82 -28.97 15.81
N TYR A 492 7.67 -28.78 14.80
CA TYR A 492 7.33 -28.46 13.41
C TYR A 492 8.12 -29.39 12.47
N GLN A 493 7.57 -29.69 11.30
CA GLN A 493 8.27 -30.37 10.20
C GLN A 493 7.67 -29.91 8.88
N TRP A 494 8.46 -29.24 8.05
CA TRP A 494 7.99 -28.80 6.72
C TRP A 494 8.08 -29.89 5.66
N TYR A 495 7.18 -29.84 4.69
CA TYR A 495 7.09 -30.74 3.54
C TYR A 495 6.95 -29.91 2.26
N ARG A 496 7.49 -30.44 1.16
CA ARG A 496 7.26 -29.94 -0.21
C ARG A 496 6.69 -31.09 -1.05
N ASN A 497 5.54 -30.85 -1.69
CA ASN A 497 4.80 -31.84 -2.47
C ASN A 497 4.58 -33.16 -1.71
N GLY A 498 4.35 -33.08 -0.40
CA GLY A 498 4.17 -34.24 0.49
C GLY A 498 5.46 -34.92 0.98
N ILE A 499 6.64 -34.48 0.53
CA ILE A 499 7.94 -35.05 0.95
C ILE A 499 8.56 -34.16 2.03
N ALA A 500 9.00 -34.75 3.15
CA ALA A 500 9.60 -34.02 4.27
C ALA A 500 10.91 -33.32 3.87
N ILE A 501 11.06 -32.06 4.27
CA ILE A 501 12.27 -31.26 4.05
C ILE A 501 13.22 -31.51 5.23
N SER A 502 14.36 -32.15 4.95
CA SER A 502 15.34 -32.51 5.99
C SER A 502 15.82 -31.29 6.79
N GLY A 503 15.77 -31.38 8.12
CA GLY A 503 16.19 -30.33 9.04
C GLY A 503 15.25 -29.12 9.15
N ALA A 504 14.15 -29.07 8.40
CA ALA A 504 13.19 -27.97 8.46
C ALA A 504 12.20 -28.15 9.62
N THR A 505 12.69 -27.98 10.86
CA THR A 505 11.94 -28.18 12.11
C THR A 505 11.59 -26.89 12.86
N ASN A 506 11.83 -25.73 12.24
CA ASN A 506 11.48 -24.42 12.79
C ASN A 506 10.05 -24.01 12.40
N SER A 507 9.48 -23.05 13.12
CA SER A 507 8.17 -22.47 12.79
C SER A 507 8.15 -21.67 11.49
N SER A 508 9.30 -21.25 10.95
CA SER A 508 9.44 -20.70 9.60
C SER A 508 10.44 -21.45 8.73
N ILE A 509 10.31 -21.27 7.41
CA ILE A 509 11.23 -21.76 6.37
C ILE A 509 11.35 -20.70 5.27
N THR A 510 12.54 -20.58 4.67
CA THR A 510 12.73 -19.90 3.37
C THR A 510 12.71 -20.96 2.27
N PRO A 511 11.64 -21.10 1.46
CA PRO A 511 11.61 -22.05 0.35
C PRO A 511 12.79 -21.88 -0.62
N ALA A 512 13.41 -22.99 -1.00
CA ALA A 512 14.50 -23.02 -1.99
C ALA A 512 14.07 -23.54 -3.37
N GLN A 513 12.84 -24.08 -3.50
CA GLN A 513 12.30 -24.64 -4.74
C GLN A 513 10.79 -24.38 -4.82
N SER A 514 10.25 -24.22 -6.04
CA SER A 514 8.80 -24.07 -6.26
C SER A 514 8.05 -25.35 -5.89
N GLY A 515 6.81 -25.24 -5.42
CA GLY A 515 6.00 -26.39 -5.01
C GLY A 515 4.86 -26.06 -4.06
N TYR A 516 4.10 -27.07 -3.68
CA TYR A 516 3.11 -27.03 -2.61
C TYR A 516 3.79 -27.33 -1.27
N TYR A 517 3.80 -26.35 -0.38
CA TYR A 517 4.38 -26.46 0.96
C TYR A 517 3.31 -26.77 2.00
N THR A 518 3.61 -27.68 2.91
CA THR A 518 2.83 -27.89 4.14
C THR A 518 3.76 -27.97 5.35
N CYS A 519 3.23 -27.75 6.55
CA CYS A 519 3.95 -28.03 7.79
C CYS A 519 3.13 -28.97 8.66
N SER A 520 3.75 -30.03 9.16
CA SER A 520 3.21 -30.88 10.23
C SER A 520 3.65 -30.32 11.57
N VAL A 521 2.74 -30.22 12.53
CA VAL A 521 3.01 -29.71 13.88
C VAL A 521 2.48 -30.68 14.92
N THR A 522 3.12 -30.70 16.10
CA THR A 522 2.66 -31.51 17.24
C THR A 522 2.56 -30.68 18.51
N MET A 523 1.66 -31.07 19.42
CA MET A 523 1.61 -30.52 20.78
C MET A 523 1.26 -31.63 21.79
N GLY A 524 2.06 -31.77 22.85
CA GLY A 524 1.94 -32.85 23.82
C GLY A 524 1.98 -34.24 23.17
N SER A 525 1.02 -35.09 23.54
CA SER A 525 0.85 -36.46 23.02
C SER A 525 -0.13 -36.56 21.85
N CYS A 526 -0.57 -35.44 21.27
CA CYS A 526 -1.54 -35.43 20.19
C CYS A 526 -0.96 -35.95 18.85
N ALA A 527 -1.81 -36.54 18.02
CA ALA A 527 -1.48 -36.87 16.63
C ALA A 527 -1.13 -35.59 15.84
N PRO A 528 -0.16 -35.60 14.91
CA PRO A 528 0.26 -34.37 14.21
C PRO A 528 -0.87 -33.73 13.39
N LEU A 529 -0.96 -32.40 13.43
CA LEU A 529 -1.80 -31.61 12.53
C LEU A 529 -0.97 -31.12 11.33
N VAL A 530 -1.55 -31.07 10.14
CA VAL A 530 -0.87 -30.58 8.93
C VAL A 530 -1.58 -29.33 8.42
N THR A 531 -0.82 -28.30 8.03
CA THR A 531 -1.35 -27.09 7.38
C THR A 531 -2.03 -27.41 6.05
N GLU A 532 -2.87 -26.50 5.56
CA GLU A 532 -3.25 -26.52 4.14
C GLU A 532 -2.01 -26.30 3.23
N GLN A 533 -2.14 -26.67 1.95
CA GLN A 533 -1.09 -26.52 0.96
C GLN A 533 -0.90 -25.05 0.55
N PHE A 534 0.29 -24.52 0.79
CA PHE A 534 0.69 -23.19 0.34
C PHE A 534 1.49 -23.27 -0.97
N LYS A 535 1.06 -22.53 -2.01
CA LYS A 535 1.69 -22.58 -3.33
C LYS A 535 2.87 -21.59 -3.43
N VAL A 536 4.07 -22.08 -3.76
CA VAL A 536 5.30 -21.28 -3.95
C VAL A 536 5.78 -21.39 -5.40
N THR A 537 6.05 -20.25 -6.04
CA THR A 537 6.55 -20.16 -7.42
C THR A 537 7.94 -19.52 -7.50
N ASN A 538 8.66 -19.80 -8.60
CA ASN A 538 9.89 -19.09 -8.95
C ASN A 538 9.58 -17.64 -9.37
N CYS A 539 10.47 -16.71 -9.03
CA CYS A 539 10.43 -15.36 -9.61
C CYS A 539 10.85 -15.39 -11.08
N THR A 540 10.31 -14.46 -11.88
CA THR A 540 10.69 -14.31 -13.30
C THR A 540 12.19 -14.07 -13.42
N LYS A 541 12.88 -14.96 -14.14
CA LYS A 541 14.31 -14.84 -14.37
C LYS A 541 14.59 -13.74 -15.38
N LEU A 542 15.62 -12.93 -15.16
CA LEU A 542 16.06 -11.89 -16.09
C LEU A 542 17.38 -12.32 -16.74
N THR A 543 17.45 -12.29 -18.08
CA THR A 543 18.65 -12.63 -18.86
C THR A 543 18.85 -11.69 -20.04
N ALA A 544 19.96 -11.85 -20.77
CA ALA A 544 20.25 -11.11 -21.99
C ALA A 544 20.92 -11.99 -23.05
N THR A 545 20.67 -11.69 -24.32
CA THR A 545 21.30 -12.35 -25.48
C THR A 545 21.64 -11.32 -26.55
N ASP A 546 22.75 -11.54 -27.27
CA ASP A 546 23.29 -10.60 -28.25
C ASP A 546 23.34 -11.28 -29.65
N TYR A 547 22.92 -10.59 -30.72
CA TYR A 547 22.97 -11.08 -32.11
C TYR A 547 23.62 -10.07 -33.06
N ASP A 548 24.36 -10.56 -34.06
CA ASP A 548 24.95 -9.77 -35.14
C ASP A 548 24.15 -9.99 -36.45
N VAL A 549 23.54 -8.94 -37.04
CA VAL A 549 22.66 -9.09 -38.22
C VAL A 549 22.84 -8.05 -39.32
N CYS A 550 22.51 -8.42 -40.56
CA CYS A 550 22.45 -7.51 -41.71
C CYS A 550 21.02 -6.97 -42.00
N ALA A 551 19.96 -7.71 -41.67
CA ALA A 551 18.58 -7.36 -42.00
C ALA A 551 17.52 -7.96 -41.07
N THR A 552 17.51 -9.28 -40.86
CA THR A 552 16.46 -9.99 -40.10
C THR A 552 17.09 -11.02 -39.15
N GLN A 553 16.55 -11.15 -37.93
CA GLN A 553 16.88 -12.22 -36.98
C GLN A 553 15.62 -13.04 -36.65
N ILE A 554 15.75 -14.35 -36.58
CA ILE A 554 14.74 -15.25 -36.03
C ILE A 554 15.20 -15.68 -34.64
N ILE A 555 14.32 -15.54 -33.64
CA ILE A 555 14.60 -15.84 -32.24
C ILE A 555 13.53 -16.80 -31.74
N THR A 556 13.95 -17.99 -31.33
CA THR A 556 13.09 -18.99 -30.69
C THR A 556 13.26 -18.89 -29.18
N PRO A 557 12.22 -18.48 -28.41
CA PRO A 557 12.27 -18.46 -26.95
C PRO A 557 12.75 -19.80 -26.40
N THR A 558 13.75 -19.76 -25.52
CA THR A 558 14.36 -20.93 -24.89
C THR A 558 14.82 -20.54 -23.49
N PHE A 559 14.51 -21.35 -22.47
CA PHE A 559 14.96 -21.07 -21.11
C PHE A 559 16.48 -21.18 -20.96
N SER A 560 17.07 -20.29 -20.19
CA SER A 560 18.52 -20.33 -19.89
C SER A 560 18.88 -21.28 -18.74
N SER A 561 17.91 -21.74 -17.94
CA SER A 561 18.14 -22.73 -16.88
C SER A 561 16.96 -23.59 -16.44
N SER A 562 15.73 -23.33 -16.91
CA SER A 562 14.60 -24.23 -16.68
C SER A 562 14.58 -25.36 -17.72
N SER A 563 14.10 -26.53 -17.32
CA SER A 563 13.82 -27.66 -18.22
C SER A 563 12.39 -27.66 -18.78
N GLN A 564 11.57 -26.66 -18.46
CA GLN A 564 10.22 -26.51 -19.02
C GLN A 564 10.28 -26.14 -20.51
N ILE A 565 9.21 -26.45 -21.24
CA ILE A 565 9.04 -26.08 -22.65
C ILE A 565 8.33 -24.71 -22.70
N PRO A 566 8.88 -23.68 -23.36
CA PRO A 566 8.21 -22.40 -23.56
C PRO A 566 6.85 -22.55 -24.25
N VAL A 567 5.81 -21.92 -23.71
CA VAL A 567 4.45 -21.98 -24.27
C VAL A 567 4.23 -20.81 -25.24
N PRO A 568 3.97 -21.05 -26.55
CA PRO A 568 3.84 -20.00 -27.57
C PRO A 568 2.90 -18.84 -27.22
N SER A 569 1.75 -19.12 -26.61
CA SER A 569 0.74 -18.13 -26.23
C SER A 569 1.14 -17.23 -25.05
N THR A 570 2.28 -17.52 -24.39
CA THR A 570 2.82 -16.70 -23.30
C THR A 570 3.91 -15.73 -23.75
N VAL A 571 4.37 -15.84 -25.01
CA VAL A 571 5.44 -15.00 -25.53
C VAL A 571 4.90 -13.59 -25.79
N ALA A 572 5.48 -12.58 -25.13
CA ALA A 572 5.10 -11.18 -25.27
C ALA A 572 6.32 -10.27 -25.31
N ILE A 573 6.34 -9.30 -26.24
CA ILE A 573 7.35 -8.24 -26.28
C ILE A 573 6.96 -7.19 -25.23
N THR A 574 7.81 -6.98 -24.23
CA THR A 574 7.58 -6.06 -23.11
C THR A 574 8.21 -4.69 -23.33
N THR A 575 9.23 -4.60 -24.18
CA THR A 575 9.79 -3.33 -24.66
C THR A 575 10.15 -3.50 -26.14
N PRO A 576 9.58 -2.70 -27.05
CA PRO A 576 9.87 -2.82 -28.48
C PRO A 576 11.25 -2.26 -28.86
N PRO A 577 11.83 -2.72 -29.98
CA PRO A 577 13.05 -2.15 -30.56
C PRO A 577 12.86 -0.73 -31.11
N ALA A 578 13.96 0.00 -31.29
CA ALA A 578 13.97 1.39 -31.81
C ALA A 578 14.48 1.52 -33.26
N LEU A 579 15.39 0.65 -33.71
CA LEU A 579 15.98 0.65 -35.06
C LEU A 579 15.37 -0.45 -35.96
N GLY A 580 14.62 -1.38 -35.39
CA GLY A 580 13.87 -2.41 -36.09
C GLY A 580 12.41 -2.54 -35.64
N THR A 581 11.81 -3.66 -36.02
CA THR A 581 10.49 -4.14 -35.58
C THR A 581 10.62 -5.59 -35.14
N ALA A 582 10.04 -5.94 -33.99
CA ALA A 582 9.97 -7.32 -33.52
C ALA A 582 8.51 -7.79 -33.56
N VAL A 583 8.26 -8.92 -34.23
CA VAL A 583 6.91 -9.49 -34.43
C VAL A 583 6.88 -10.94 -33.97
N ILE A 584 5.88 -11.29 -33.18
CA ILE A 584 5.68 -12.64 -32.63
C ILE A 584 4.78 -13.44 -33.56
N ASN A 585 5.15 -14.66 -33.90
CA ASN A 585 4.23 -15.63 -34.49
C ASN A 585 3.36 -16.23 -33.35
N PRO A 586 2.03 -16.00 -33.33
CA PRO A 586 1.19 -16.41 -32.21
C PRO A 586 1.00 -17.92 -32.10
N THR A 587 1.29 -18.69 -33.15
CA THR A 587 1.19 -20.16 -33.16
C THR A 587 2.47 -20.84 -32.66
N THR A 588 3.64 -20.28 -32.98
CA THR A 588 4.94 -20.90 -32.65
C THR A 588 5.73 -20.19 -31.55
N GLY A 589 5.34 -18.96 -31.16
CA GLY A 589 6.06 -18.14 -30.20
C GLY A 589 7.38 -17.56 -30.73
N ILE A 590 7.74 -17.86 -31.97
CA ILE A 590 8.98 -17.38 -32.61
C ILE A 590 8.87 -15.88 -32.85
N ILE A 591 9.92 -15.14 -32.50
CA ILE A 591 10.04 -13.71 -32.70
C ILE A 591 10.89 -13.45 -33.93
N THR A 592 10.37 -12.69 -34.89
CA THR A 592 11.10 -12.20 -36.05
C THR A 592 11.42 -10.72 -35.83
N TYR A 593 12.70 -10.40 -35.70
CA TYR A 593 13.19 -9.02 -35.68
C TYR A 593 13.63 -8.60 -37.09
N THR A 594 13.22 -7.42 -37.56
CA THR A 594 13.59 -6.86 -38.88
C THR A 594 14.10 -5.43 -38.72
N VAL A 595 15.25 -5.12 -39.28
CA VAL A 595 15.85 -3.77 -39.29
C VAL A 595 15.03 -2.82 -40.17
N ASN A 596 14.69 -1.64 -39.66
CA ASN A 596 13.85 -0.67 -40.40
C ASN A 596 14.62 0.03 -41.54
N THR A 597 15.94 0.22 -41.38
CA THR A 597 16.83 0.79 -42.41
C THR A 597 18.01 -0.15 -42.70
N PRO A 598 17.88 -1.14 -43.59
CA PRO A 598 18.95 -2.09 -43.89
C PRO A 598 20.20 -1.39 -44.44
N GLY A 599 21.38 -1.77 -43.93
CA GLY A 599 22.67 -1.21 -44.34
C GLY A 599 23.21 -0.06 -43.48
N THR A 600 22.47 0.41 -42.47
CA THR A 600 22.99 1.33 -41.45
C THR A 600 23.52 0.54 -40.25
N ALA A 601 24.79 0.73 -39.89
CA ALA A 601 25.34 0.12 -38.67
C ALA A 601 24.79 0.81 -37.40
N GLY A 602 24.46 0.02 -36.38
CA GLY A 602 23.89 0.54 -35.14
C GLY A 602 23.57 -0.57 -34.14
N ASN A 603 23.30 -0.19 -32.89
CA ASN A 603 22.90 -1.12 -31.84
C ASN A 603 21.45 -0.86 -31.47
N ASP A 604 20.63 -1.91 -31.47
CA ASP A 604 19.23 -1.89 -31.04
C ASP A 604 19.03 -2.81 -29.84
N THR A 605 17.94 -2.64 -29.09
CA THR A 605 17.62 -3.48 -27.92
C THR A 605 16.12 -3.56 -27.72
N PHE A 606 15.63 -4.77 -27.43
CA PHE A 606 14.23 -5.00 -27.08
C PHE A 606 14.12 -6.07 -25.98
N THR A 607 12.99 -6.13 -25.28
CA THR A 607 12.76 -7.16 -24.25
C THR A 607 11.52 -7.98 -24.56
N TYR A 608 11.58 -9.28 -24.29
CA TYR A 608 10.43 -10.17 -24.39
C TYR A 608 10.38 -11.11 -23.18
N THR A 609 9.18 -11.56 -22.82
CA THR A 609 8.93 -12.51 -21.73
C THR A 609 8.18 -13.73 -22.25
N PHE A 610 8.36 -14.87 -21.59
CA PHE A 610 7.65 -16.12 -21.86
C PHE A 610 7.62 -17.01 -20.61
N CYS A 611 6.69 -17.95 -20.56
CA CYS A 611 6.53 -18.90 -19.47
C CYS A 611 6.49 -20.35 -19.97
N GLY A 612 6.78 -21.29 -19.05
CA GLY A 612 6.88 -22.71 -19.30
C GLY A 612 5.54 -23.44 -19.26
N ASN A 613 5.59 -24.73 -19.57
CA ASN A 613 4.42 -25.59 -19.75
C ASN A 613 3.95 -26.31 -18.48
N ASP A 614 4.56 -26.07 -17.32
CA ASP A 614 4.04 -26.61 -16.06
C ASP A 614 2.73 -25.89 -15.68
N PRO A 615 1.60 -26.60 -15.55
CA PRO A 615 0.30 -25.99 -15.28
C PRO A 615 0.19 -25.40 -13.87
N ASP A 616 1.03 -25.86 -12.94
CA ASP A 616 1.03 -25.42 -11.55
C ASP A 616 2.16 -24.46 -11.24
N PHE A 617 3.38 -24.73 -11.70
CA PHE A 617 4.59 -23.99 -11.37
C PHE A 617 5.32 -23.52 -12.64
N PRO A 618 4.67 -22.71 -13.51
CA PRO A 618 5.32 -22.22 -14.72
C PRO A 618 6.52 -21.36 -14.36
N ASP A 619 7.70 -21.75 -14.86
CA ASP A 619 8.87 -20.89 -14.83
C ASP A 619 8.69 -19.81 -15.89
N CYS A 620 9.04 -18.57 -15.59
CA CYS A 620 8.97 -17.47 -16.54
C CYS A 620 10.34 -16.79 -16.67
N GLU A 621 10.70 -16.38 -17.89
CA GLU A 621 11.96 -15.71 -18.19
C GLU A 621 11.72 -14.49 -19.08
N THR A 622 12.37 -13.38 -18.74
CA THR A 622 12.38 -12.14 -19.51
C THR A 622 13.78 -11.91 -20.04
N VAL A 623 13.91 -11.91 -21.36
CA VAL A 623 15.18 -11.80 -22.08
C VAL A 623 15.32 -10.40 -22.67
N THR A 624 16.45 -9.76 -22.40
CA THR A 624 16.88 -8.52 -23.05
C THR A 624 17.71 -8.87 -24.27
N VAL A 625 17.17 -8.68 -25.45
CA VAL A 625 17.87 -8.95 -26.72
C VAL A 625 18.58 -7.69 -27.18
N LYS A 626 19.90 -7.77 -27.36
CA LYS A 626 20.67 -6.73 -28.06
C LYS A 626 20.93 -7.17 -29.49
N ILE A 627 20.73 -6.26 -30.44
CA ILE A 627 20.99 -6.49 -31.86
C ILE A 627 22.09 -5.53 -32.32
N ASN A 628 23.22 -6.07 -32.77
CA ASN A 628 24.28 -5.31 -33.42
C ASN A 628 24.06 -5.39 -34.93
N ILE A 629 23.54 -4.33 -35.54
CA ILE A 629 23.31 -4.23 -36.96
C ILE A 629 24.66 -3.98 -37.65
N LYS A 630 25.09 -4.91 -38.50
CA LYS A 630 26.32 -4.83 -39.29
C LYS A 630 26.04 -4.28 -40.67
N ALA A 631 26.99 -3.49 -41.18
CA ALA A 631 26.99 -3.00 -42.54
C ALA A 631 28.37 -3.21 -43.18
N ILE A 632 28.41 -3.39 -44.50
CA ILE A 632 29.65 -3.24 -45.28
C ILE A 632 29.73 -1.78 -45.70
N ILE A 633 30.85 -1.13 -45.39
CA ILE A 633 31.10 0.25 -45.81
C ILE A 633 31.76 0.19 -47.19
N PRO A 634 31.07 0.61 -48.26
CA PRO A 634 31.69 0.72 -49.58
C PRO A 634 32.55 1.98 -49.62
N THR A 635 33.72 1.89 -50.23
CA THR A 635 34.59 3.04 -50.50
C THR A 635 34.69 3.20 -52.00
N ASN A 636 34.31 4.36 -52.55
CA ASN A 636 34.56 4.65 -53.95
C ASN A 636 36.07 4.83 -54.16
N ALA A 637 36.62 4.19 -55.19
CA ALA A 637 38.05 4.18 -55.49
C ALA A 637 38.34 4.88 -56.83
N VAL A 638 39.59 5.31 -57.02
CA VAL A 638 40.07 5.89 -58.27
C VAL A 638 41.37 5.19 -58.68
N LEU A 639 41.51 4.90 -59.97
CA LEU A 639 42.74 4.33 -60.56
C LEU A 639 43.30 5.29 -61.61
N PHE A 640 44.62 5.33 -61.76
CA PHE A 640 45.33 6.29 -62.61
C PHE A 640 46.24 5.60 -63.64
N ALA A 641 46.43 6.23 -64.80
CA ALA A 641 47.35 5.80 -65.86
C ALA A 641 47.88 7.02 -66.65
N CYS A 642 49.01 6.88 -67.36
CA CYS A 642 49.53 7.96 -68.22
C CYS A 642 48.56 8.28 -69.36
N ASP A 643 48.36 9.57 -69.66
CA ASP A 643 47.58 9.98 -70.84
C ASP A 643 48.37 9.65 -72.13
N ILE A 644 47.87 8.66 -72.87
CA ILE A 644 48.36 8.31 -74.21
C ILE A 644 47.18 8.49 -75.16
N ASN A 645 47.11 9.65 -75.82
CA ASN A 645 46.07 10.00 -76.78
C ASN A 645 44.62 9.93 -76.22
N GLY A 646 44.41 10.32 -74.96
CA GLY A 646 43.09 10.44 -74.33
C GLY A 646 42.54 9.15 -73.68
N LYS A 647 43.35 8.09 -73.58
CA LYS A 647 42.98 6.82 -72.92
C LYS A 647 44.11 6.28 -72.05
N GLY A 648 43.74 5.42 -71.11
CA GLY A 648 44.63 4.66 -70.24
C GLY A 648 44.21 3.18 -70.13
N THR A 649 45.07 2.37 -69.52
CA THR A 649 44.84 0.94 -69.25
C THR A 649 44.94 0.71 -67.75
N PHE A 650 43.92 0.07 -67.16
CA PHE A 650 43.68 0.02 -65.72
C PHE A 650 43.52 -1.41 -65.21
N ASN A 651 44.06 -1.70 -64.03
CA ASN A 651 43.78 -2.94 -63.30
C ASN A 651 42.73 -2.68 -62.20
N LEU A 652 41.48 -3.08 -62.45
CA LEU A 652 40.34 -2.88 -61.54
C LEU A 652 40.48 -3.63 -60.21
N THR A 653 41.22 -4.74 -60.14
CA THR A 653 41.33 -5.55 -58.91
C THR A 653 42.17 -4.88 -57.82
N THR A 654 43.03 -3.94 -58.22
CA THR A 654 43.85 -3.11 -57.32
C THR A 654 43.06 -2.03 -56.55
N ALA A 655 41.79 -1.81 -56.89
CA ALA A 655 40.97 -0.78 -56.26
C ALA A 655 40.58 -1.12 -54.80
N SER A 656 40.95 -0.22 -53.88
CA SER A 656 40.66 -0.29 -52.43
C SER A 656 39.21 0.09 -52.10
N VAL A 657 38.27 -0.74 -52.56
CA VAL A 657 36.82 -0.45 -52.56
C VAL A 657 36.08 -0.76 -51.25
N THR A 658 36.78 -1.25 -50.23
CA THR A 658 36.31 -1.32 -48.84
C THR A 658 37.48 -1.68 -47.93
N THR A 659 37.37 -1.36 -46.64
CA THR A 659 38.29 -1.78 -45.56
C THR A 659 37.82 -3.04 -44.84
N ASN A 660 36.59 -3.52 -45.10
CA ASN A 660 36.09 -4.77 -44.53
C ASN A 660 36.91 -5.96 -45.07
N SER A 661 37.54 -6.73 -44.18
CA SER A 661 38.22 -7.98 -44.54
C SER A 661 37.21 -9.07 -44.93
N SER A 662 37.66 -10.05 -45.72
CA SER A 662 36.87 -11.22 -46.15
C SER A 662 35.58 -10.91 -46.91
N VAL A 663 35.60 -9.89 -47.78
CA VAL A 663 34.54 -9.64 -48.76
C VAL A 663 34.86 -10.25 -50.13
N THR A 664 33.85 -10.75 -50.84
CA THR A 664 33.95 -11.06 -52.27
C THR A 664 33.63 -9.83 -53.12
N LYS A 665 34.30 -9.68 -54.27
CA LYS A 665 34.17 -8.54 -55.20
C LYS A 665 33.78 -9.05 -56.59
N THR A 666 32.76 -8.47 -57.22
CA THR A 666 32.42 -8.68 -58.65
C THR A 666 32.14 -7.34 -59.35
N TYR A 667 32.55 -7.20 -60.62
CA TYR A 667 32.61 -5.90 -61.32
C TYR A 667 31.66 -5.83 -62.51
N TYR A 668 30.96 -4.70 -62.66
CA TYR A 668 29.92 -4.48 -63.67
C TYR A 668 30.03 -3.07 -64.28
N PRO A 669 29.69 -2.88 -65.57
CA PRO A 669 29.77 -1.58 -66.23
C PRO A 669 28.64 -0.61 -65.84
N THR A 670 27.53 -1.10 -65.27
CA THR A 670 26.40 -0.24 -64.84
C THR A 670 25.94 -0.57 -63.42
N LEU A 671 25.29 0.41 -62.78
CA LEU A 671 24.69 0.25 -61.46
C LEU A 671 23.54 -0.78 -61.46
N ALA A 672 22.73 -0.82 -62.52
CA ALA A 672 21.59 -1.73 -62.62
C ALA A 672 22.05 -3.20 -62.67
N ASP A 673 23.12 -3.47 -63.43
CA ASP A 673 23.74 -4.80 -63.51
C ASP A 673 24.35 -5.22 -62.17
N ALA A 674 24.95 -4.29 -61.42
CA ALA A 674 25.47 -4.55 -60.06
C ALA A 674 24.36 -4.78 -59.01
N GLN A 675 23.24 -4.06 -59.13
CA GLN A 675 22.08 -4.24 -58.25
C GLN A 675 21.43 -5.62 -58.44
N THR A 676 21.24 -6.04 -59.69
CA THR A 676 20.65 -7.34 -60.05
C THR A 676 21.66 -8.50 -60.11
N GLU A 677 22.96 -8.20 -60.07
CA GLU A 677 24.08 -9.15 -60.29
C GLU A 677 23.96 -9.89 -61.63
N ASN A 678 23.60 -9.16 -62.69
CA ASN A 678 23.35 -9.66 -64.04
C ASN A 678 24.57 -10.44 -64.59
N PRO A 679 24.49 -11.78 -64.75
CA PRO A 679 25.63 -12.58 -65.21
C PRO A 679 26.14 -12.21 -66.61
N ALA A 680 25.27 -11.66 -67.48
CA ALA A 680 25.62 -11.31 -68.85
C ALA A 680 26.46 -10.02 -68.97
N ALA A 681 26.50 -9.20 -67.92
CA ALA A 681 27.23 -7.93 -67.87
C ALA A 681 28.48 -7.97 -66.96
N LEU A 682 28.86 -9.15 -66.46
CA LEU A 682 30.01 -9.33 -65.58
C LEU A 682 31.33 -9.04 -66.34
N ILE A 683 32.18 -8.17 -65.79
CA ILE A 683 33.50 -7.87 -66.36
C ILE A 683 34.45 -9.04 -66.05
N THR A 684 34.78 -9.83 -67.08
CA THR A 684 35.57 -11.07 -66.95
C THR A 684 37.09 -10.87 -66.98
N THR A 685 37.58 -9.73 -67.48
CA THR A 685 39.01 -9.38 -67.54
C THR A 685 39.30 -8.06 -66.80
N PRO A 686 39.16 -8.01 -65.46
CA PRO A 686 39.30 -6.78 -64.69
C PRO A 686 40.75 -6.22 -64.66
N ASP A 687 41.77 -7.04 -64.90
CA ASP A 687 43.17 -6.65 -64.67
C ASP A 687 43.81 -5.78 -65.77
N VAL A 688 43.18 -5.62 -66.94
CA VAL A 688 43.71 -4.91 -68.12
C VAL A 688 42.64 -4.07 -68.84
N TYR A 689 41.72 -3.48 -68.09
CA TYR A 689 40.57 -2.74 -68.61
C TYR A 689 41.00 -1.38 -69.21
N SER A 690 40.82 -1.18 -70.53
CA SER A 690 41.15 0.08 -71.20
C SER A 690 39.97 1.04 -71.22
N ALA A 691 40.19 2.29 -70.82
CA ALA A 691 39.13 3.28 -70.65
C ALA A 691 39.58 4.71 -70.98
N ALA A 692 38.60 5.58 -71.27
CA ALA A 692 38.82 7.02 -71.34
C ALA A 692 38.72 7.65 -69.94
N ASN A 693 39.35 8.81 -69.76
CA ASN A 693 39.31 9.58 -68.50
C ASN A 693 37.87 9.83 -68.03
N GLY A 694 37.58 9.49 -66.77
CA GLY A 694 36.25 9.64 -66.16
C GLY A 694 35.29 8.46 -66.33
N THR A 695 35.74 7.32 -66.85
CA THR A 695 34.92 6.09 -66.94
C THR A 695 34.63 5.54 -65.53
N ILE A 696 33.39 5.10 -65.25
CA ILE A 696 32.97 4.56 -63.95
C ILE A 696 32.61 3.08 -64.09
N ILE A 697 33.08 2.26 -63.16
CA ILE A 697 32.77 0.83 -63.01
C ILE A 697 32.16 0.60 -61.61
N TYR A 698 31.22 -0.35 -61.48
CA TYR A 698 30.56 -0.68 -60.23
C TYR A 698 31.08 -2.02 -59.68
N VAL A 699 31.28 -2.11 -58.37
CA VAL A 699 31.71 -3.34 -57.70
C VAL A 699 30.73 -3.74 -56.61
N VAL A 700 30.26 -4.98 -56.64
CA VAL A 700 29.41 -5.57 -55.60
C VAL A 700 30.30 -6.20 -54.54
N LEU A 701 30.02 -5.87 -53.28
CA LEU A 701 30.70 -6.36 -52.09
C LEU A 701 29.76 -7.27 -51.29
N LYS A 702 30.21 -8.47 -50.94
CA LYS A 702 29.47 -9.40 -50.05
C LYS A 702 30.37 -9.98 -48.97
N ASN A 703 29.89 -10.01 -47.72
CA ASN A 703 30.56 -10.68 -46.60
C ASN A 703 29.93 -12.05 -46.31
N THR A 704 30.52 -12.79 -45.36
CA THR A 704 30.05 -14.11 -44.93
C THR A 704 28.69 -14.13 -44.23
N LEU A 705 28.22 -12.96 -43.72
CA LEU A 705 26.89 -12.79 -43.13
C LEU A 705 25.81 -12.43 -44.17
N GLY A 706 26.17 -12.30 -45.45
CA GLY A 706 25.24 -11.96 -46.53
C GLY A 706 24.89 -10.48 -46.65
N CYS A 707 25.52 -9.59 -45.87
CA CYS A 707 25.44 -8.14 -46.11
C CYS A 707 25.93 -7.85 -47.55
N LYS A 708 25.16 -7.07 -48.32
CA LYS A 708 25.50 -6.61 -49.67
C LYS A 708 25.71 -5.09 -49.67
N SER A 709 26.73 -4.62 -50.37
CA SER A 709 26.92 -3.20 -50.66
C SER A 709 27.54 -3.01 -52.06
N ILE A 710 27.50 -1.79 -52.60
CA ILE A 710 28.02 -1.48 -53.94
C ILE A 710 28.92 -0.24 -53.84
N ALA A 711 30.13 -0.33 -54.40
CA ALA A 711 31.05 0.80 -54.54
C ALA A 711 31.30 1.13 -56.02
N GLN A 712 31.90 2.30 -56.28
CA GLN A 712 32.27 2.77 -57.62
C GLN A 712 33.79 2.84 -57.77
N ILE A 713 34.30 2.56 -58.96
CA ILE A 713 35.70 2.74 -59.35
C ILE A 713 35.72 3.72 -60.53
N THR A 714 36.34 4.88 -60.34
CA THR A 714 36.55 5.87 -61.40
C THR A 714 37.94 5.69 -62.02
N LEU A 715 38.03 5.77 -63.35
CA LEU A 715 39.27 5.56 -64.10
C LEU A 715 39.77 6.89 -64.67
N SER A 716 40.96 7.31 -64.26
CA SER A 716 41.49 8.68 -64.45
C SER A 716 42.88 8.68 -65.09
N LEU A 717 43.30 9.81 -65.67
CA LEU A 717 44.65 9.99 -66.24
C LEU A 717 45.56 10.86 -65.35
N TYR A 718 46.88 10.66 -65.47
CA TYR A 718 47.89 11.42 -64.73
C TYR A 718 48.03 12.89 -65.18
N ASN A 719 48.65 13.72 -64.33
CA ASN A 719 48.67 15.18 -64.43
C ASN A 719 49.83 15.77 -65.26
N LYS A 720 49.62 16.98 -65.80
CA LYS A 720 50.61 17.75 -66.60
C LYS A 720 50.96 19.09 -65.94
N ALA A 721 52.26 19.44 -65.89
CA ALA A 721 52.77 20.65 -65.24
C ALA A 721 52.57 21.93 -66.08
N VAL A 722 52.19 23.02 -65.40
CA VAL A 722 51.98 24.38 -65.91
C VAL A 722 52.38 25.37 -64.82
N VAL A 723 53.26 26.33 -65.15
CA VAL A 723 53.80 27.34 -64.21
C VAL A 723 53.67 28.75 -64.82
N PRO A 724 53.09 29.75 -64.13
CA PRO A 724 52.95 31.13 -64.65
C PRO A 724 54.28 31.87 -64.82
N ASP A 725 54.28 32.93 -65.64
CA ASP A 725 55.48 33.70 -66.00
C ASP A 725 55.82 34.88 -65.07
N ASN A 726 54.91 35.30 -64.17
CA ASN A 726 54.96 36.63 -63.54
C ASN A 726 54.49 36.69 -62.06
N TYR A 727 54.81 35.70 -61.24
CA TYR A 727 54.37 35.67 -59.83
C TYR A 727 55.00 36.77 -58.97
N ASN A 728 54.15 37.52 -58.25
CA ASN A 728 54.53 38.45 -57.18
C ASN A 728 53.79 38.06 -55.89
N GLY A 729 54.52 37.79 -54.81
CA GLY A 729 53.98 37.51 -53.48
C GLY A 729 54.24 38.64 -52.48
N THR A 730 53.32 38.80 -51.53
CA THR A 730 53.39 39.75 -50.41
C THR A 730 53.03 39.00 -49.13
N PHE A 731 53.86 39.12 -48.10
CA PHE A 731 53.76 38.34 -46.86
C PHE A 731 53.96 39.23 -45.63
N CYS A 732 53.56 38.74 -44.45
CA CYS A 732 53.56 39.51 -43.21
C CYS A 732 54.64 39.03 -42.23
N ASP A 733 55.04 39.95 -41.34
CA ASP A 733 55.80 39.67 -40.12
C ASP A 733 54.81 39.30 -39.01
N ASP A 734 54.32 38.06 -39.04
CA ASP A 734 53.19 37.60 -38.22
C ASP A 734 53.55 37.37 -36.74
N ASN A 735 54.85 37.26 -36.42
CA ASN A 735 55.40 37.14 -35.07
C ASN A 735 56.05 38.44 -34.55
N PHE A 736 56.00 39.52 -35.33
CA PHE A 736 56.44 40.86 -34.97
C PHE A 736 57.96 40.95 -34.65
N ASP A 737 58.79 40.14 -35.31
CA ASP A 737 60.24 40.04 -35.07
C ASP A 737 61.11 40.91 -36.01
N GLY A 738 60.52 41.49 -37.05
CA GLY A 738 61.19 42.30 -38.07
C GLY A 738 61.68 41.53 -39.30
N THR A 739 61.43 40.22 -39.40
CA THR A 739 61.86 39.35 -40.50
C THR A 739 60.70 38.58 -41.10
N VAL A 740 60.51 38.67 -42.43
CA VAL A 740 59.51 37.84 -43.11
C VAL A 740 60.12 36.50 -43.48
N ASN A 741 59.65 35.46 -42.80
CA ASN A 741 60.02 34.07 -43.02
C ASN A 741 58.99 33.41 -43.93
N ILE A 742 59.41 32.85 -45.07
CA ILE A 742 58.52 32.06 -45.93
C ILE A 742 59.03 30.64 -46.15
N THR A 743 58.11 29.71 -46.32
CA THR A 743 58.42 28.34 -46.71
C THR A 743 58.11 28.17 -48.20
N LEU A 744 59.15 27.96 -49.02
CA LEU A 744 59.04 27.89 -50.49
C LEU A 744 58.15 26.73 -50.96
N SER A 745 58.07 25.62 -50.21
CA SER A 745 57.11 24.55 -50.48
C SER A 745 55.63 24.99 -50.39
N ASN A 746 55.33 26.08 -49.68
CA ASN A 746 53.98 26.66 -49.64
C ASN A 746 53.71 27.59 -50.83
N ILE A 747 54.75 28.05 -51.52
CA ILE A 747 54.63 28.80 -52.77
C ILE A 747 54.33 27.86 -53.93
N THR A 748 54.90 26.64 -53.91
CA THR A 748 54.77 25.65 -54.99
C THR A 748 53.32 25.45 -55.48
N PRO A 749 52.30 25.22 -54.62
CA PRO A 749 50.92 25.04 -55.04
C PRO A 749 50.28 26.25 -55.72
N THR A 750 50.76 27.45 -55.38
CA THR A 750 50.23 28.71 -55.91
C THR A 750 50.74 28.97 -57.33
N VAL A 751 51.90 28.41 -57.68
CA VAL A 751 52.59 28.68 -58.95
C VAL A 751 52.73 27.44 -59.84
N LEU A 752 52.27 26.27 -59.41
CA LEU A 752 52.29 25.03 -60.18
C LEU A 752 50.99 24.26 -59.95
N ASN A 753 50.30 23.91 -61.03
CA ASN A 753 49.15 22.99 -60.93
C ASN A 753 49.60 21.58 -60.55
N ASN A 754 48.84 20.91 -59.69
CA ASN A 754 49.17 19.57 -59.17
C ASN A 754 50.60 19.49 -58.56
N PRO A 755 50.97 20.40 -57.64
CA PRO A 755 52.34 20.59 -57.19
C PRO A 755 52.98 19.34 -56.59
N ASN A 756 52.20 18.59 -55.81
CA ASN A 756 52.63 17.40 -55.07
C ASN A 756 52.88 16.19 -56.00
N TYR A 757 52.36 16.27 -57.23
CA TYR A 757 52.64 15.30 -58.29
C TYR A 757 53.96 15.63 -59.01
N PHE A 758 54.71 16.68 -58.63
CA PHE A 758 56.00 17.00 -59.25
C PHE A 758 57.12 17.18 -58.20
N THR A 759 58.33 16.79 -58.55
CA THR A 759 59.55 17.10 -57.80
C THR A 759 59.94 18.55 -58.07
N VAL A 760 59.82 19.42 -57.07
CA VAL A 760 60.07 20.87 -57.23
C VAL A 760 61.30 21.33 -56.48
N ARG A 761 62.08 22.22 -57.10
CA ARG A 761 63.30 22.83 -56.55
C ARG A 761 63.35 24.33 -56.83
N TYR A 762 63.94 25.09 -55.90
CA TYR A 762 64.07 26.53 -55.96
C TYR A 762 65.53 26.97 -56.01
N TYR A 763 65.81 28.05 -56.73
CA TYR A 763 67.17 28.53 -57.01
C TYR A 763 67.24 30.05 -56.91
N ALA A 764 68.37 30.57 -56.41
CA ALA A 764 68.61 32.01 -56.32
C ALA A 764 68.81 32.66 -57.71
N ASN A 765 69.24 31.88 -58.70
CA ASN A 765 69.49 32.34 -60.07
C ASN A 765 69.02 31.31 -61.11
N LEU A 766 68.91 31.74 -62.38
CA LEU A 766 68.38 30.95 -63.49
C LEU A 766 69.32 29.84 -63.99
N ALA A 767 70.64 30.00 -63.84
CA ALA A 767 71.61 29.05 -64.39
C ALA A 767 71.54 27.69 -63.66
N ASP A 768 71.49 27.73 -62.33
CA ASP A 768 71.40 26.53 -61.50
C ASP A 768 70.07 25.78 -61.69
N ALA A 769 68.97 26.52 -61.91
CA ALA A 769 67.66 25.93 -62.22
C ALA A 769 67.70 25.11 -63.52
N ASN A 770 68.27 25.67 -64.60
CA ASN A 770 68.40 24.96 -65.88
C ASN A 770 69.28 23.71 -65.76
N ALA A 771 70.40 23.80 -65.04
CA ALA A 771 71.26 22.65 -64.78
C ALA A 771 70.56 21.57 -63.93
N GLY A 772 69.63 21.95 -63.05
CA GLY A 772 69.01 21.02 -62.10
C GLY A 772 70.01 20.47 -61.10
N ASN A 773 71.01 21.27 -60.74
CA ASN A 773 72.02 20.89 -59.77
C ASN A 773 71.48 20.98 -58.33
N THR A 774 72.34 20.76 -57.34
CA THR A 774 72.01 20.74 -55.92
C THR A 774 72.14 22.11 -55.22
N ILE A 775 72.45 23.19 -55.93
CA ILE A 775 72.63 24.55 -55.38
C ILE A 775 71.27 25.24 -55.22
N THR A 776 70.38 24.60 -54.44
CA THR A 776 69.02 25.07 -54.22
C THR A 776 68.90 26.02 -53.03
N LEU A 777 67.93 26.93 -53.07
CA LEU A 777 67.51 27.68 -51.89
C LEU A 777 66.96 26.72 -50.81
N PRO A 778 67.18 27.00 -49.52
CA PRO A 778 66.59 26.24 -48.43
C PRO A 778 65.06 26.40 -48.46
N ASN A 779 64.34 25.36 -48.05
CA ASN A 779 62.87 25.40 -48.08
C ASN A 779 62.30 26.49 -47.16
N ASN A 780 62.90 26.71 -45.99
CA ASN A 780 62.65 27.89 -45.17
C ASN A 780 63.65 28.97 -45.58
N TRP A 781 63.14 30.06 -46.13
CA TRP A 781 63.93 31.18 -46.63
C TRP A 781 63.31 32.50 -46.15
N SER A 782 64.15 33.43 -45.72
CA SER A 782 63.72 34.69 -45.14
C SER A 782 64.27 35.88 -45.90
N TYR A 783 63.55 36.99 -45.83
CA TYR A 783 63.96 38.25 -46.44
C TYR A 783 63.52 39.44 -45.60
N THR A 784 64.35 40.47 -45.60
CA THR A 784 64.10 41.77 -44.93
C THR A 784 63.78 42.88 -45.93
N THR A 785 63.97 42.64 -47.23
CA THR A 785 63.64 43.54 -48.34
C THR A 785 63.16 42.78 -49.58
N THR A 786 62.48 43.47 -50.51
CA THR A 786 61.85 42.86 -51.70
C THR A 786 62.85 42.14 -52.62
N THR A 787 62.63 40.85 -52.92
CA THR A 787 63.63 39.95 -53.54
C THR A 787 63.01 39.03 -54.63
N THR A 788 63.81 38.38 -55.50
CA THR A 788 63.38 37.53 -56.64
C THR A 788 64.20 36.24 -56.75
N ILE A 789 63.58 35.10 -57.10
CA ILE A 789 64.15 33.73 -57.18
C ILE A 789 63.56 32.94 -58.38
N TYR A 790 63.95 31.66 -58.57
CA TYR A 790 63.51 30.78 -59.67
C TYR A 790 63.01 29.41 -59.20
N ILE A 791 62.09 28.78 -59.95
CA ILE A 791 61.49 27.45 -59.70
C ILE A 791 61.77 26.48 -60.86
N ARG A 792 62.03 25.20 -60.55
CA ARG A 792 62.11 24.05 -61.46
C ARG A 792 61.19 22.92 -60.99
N VAL A 793 60.61 22.19 -61.94
CA VAL A 793 59.57 21.16 -61.76
C VAL A 793 59.90 19.92 -62.62
N ASP A 794 60.10 18.76 -62.01
CA ASP A 794 60.37 17.47 -62.68
C ASP A 794 59.24 16.44 -62.37
N SER A 795 58.84 15.54 -63.28
CA SER A 795 57.71 14.60 -63.06
C SER A 795 58.15 13.22 -62.53
N PRO A 796 57.51 12.65 -61.48
CA PRO A 796 57.90 11.38 -60.87
C PRO A 796 57.49 10.17 -61.74
N ASP A 797 56.36 10.23 -62.45
CA ASP A 797 55.89 9.19 -63.37
C ASP A 797 56.59 9.22 -64.74
N GLY A 798 57.79 9.83 -64.83
CA GLY A 798 58.68 9.77 -65.98
C GLY A 798 58.46 10.81 -67.09
N CYS A 799 57.65 11.85 -66.87
CA CYS A 799 57.40 12.91 -67.86
C CYS A 799 58.42 14.09 -67.79
N PRO A 800 58.65 14.86 -68.89
CA PRO A 800 59.67 15.93 -68.95
C PRO A 800 59.43 17.18 -68.06
N PRO A 801 60.48 17.97 -67.71
CA PRO A 801 60.44 19.05 -66.71
C PRO A 801 60.16 20.50 -67.22
N VAL A 802 59.88 21.44 -66.30
CA VAL A 802 59.46 22.86 -66.52
C VAL A 802 60.19 23.85 -65.57
N ILE A 803 60.48 25.11 -65.98
CA ILE A 803 61.30 26.11 -65.21
C ILE A 803 60.80 27.58 -65.40
N LYS A 804 60.71 28.42 -64.33
CA LYS A 804 60.18 29.84 -64.33
C LYS A 804 60.71 30.76 -63.17
N PRO A 805 60.47 32.11 -63.16
CA PRO A 805 60.87 33.08 -62.09
C PRO A 805 59.75 33.55 -61.12
N LEU A 806 60.09 34.03 -59.91
CA LEU A 806 59.17 34.43 -58.80
C LEU A 806 59.67 35.64 -57.95
N LYS A 807 58.82 36.56 -57.46
CA LYS A 807 59.19 37.77 -56.66
C LYS A 807 58.41 37.92 -55.32
N PHE A 808 59.00 38.57 -54.29
CA PHE A 808 58.50 38.63 -52.89
C PHE A 808 58.61 40.03 -52.21
N SER A 809 57.67 40.39 -51.31
CA SER A 809 57.51 41.71 -50.65
C SER A 809 56.81 41.66 -49.26
N ILE A 810 56.74 42.77 -48.49
CA ILE A 810 56.14 42.86 -47.12
C ILE A 810 54.83 43.69 -47.12
N GLY A 811 53.82 43.31 -46.31
CA GLY A 811 52.47 43.94 -46.26
C GLY A 811 52.17 44.94 -45.12
N ASP A 812 50.98 45.57 -45.19
CA ASP A 812 50.45 46.58 -44.23
C ASP A 812 49.66 45.98 -43.05
N LYS A 813 49.59 46.65 -41.90
CA LYS A 813 48.89 46.20 -40.66
C LYS A 813 47.42 46.67 -40.51
N ILE A 814 46.64 45.92 -39.73
CA ILE A 814 45.24 46.24 -39.33
C ILE A 814 45.18 47.49 -38.44
N LYS A 815 44.11 48.29 -38.59
CA LYS A 815 43.83 49.48 -37.76
C LYS A 815 42.69 49.21 -36.79
N LEU A 816 42.96 49.31 -35.48
CA LEU A 816 41.98 49.12 -34.41
C LEU A 816 41.45 50.46 -33.89
N ALA A 817 40.21 50.48 -33.39
CA ALA A 817 39.56 51.68 -32.84
C ALA A 817 40.02 52.01 -31.40
N SER A 818 40.41 50.98 -30.64
CA SER A 818 41.10 51.11 -29.35
C SER A 818 42.15 50.01 -29.22
N GLN A 819 43.20 50.27 -28.41
CA GLN A 819 44.24 49.28 -28.08
C GLN A 819 44.05 48.67 -26.68
N SER A 820 43.16 49.22 -25.84
CA SER A 820 42.79 48.65 -24.55
C SER A 820 41.37 48.99 -24.10
N VAL A 821 40.74 48.08 -23.38
CA VAL A 821 39.40 48.21 -22.79
C VAL A 821 39.41 47.67 -21.35
N THR A 822 38.54 48.17 -20.46
CA THR A 822 38.34 47.63 -19.11
C THR A 822 36.87 47.59 -18.78
N GLU A 823 36.36 46.41 -18.42
CA GLU A 823 34.95 46.14 -18.17
C GLU A 823 34.71 45.48 -16.81
N THR A 824 33.48 45.61 -16.31
CA THR A 824 33.09 45.07 -15.00
C THR A 824 31.81 44.25 -15.12
N VAL A 825 31.83 43.04 -14.58
CA VAL A 825 30.70 42.09 -14.59
C VAL A 825 30.21 41.80 -13.18
N CYS A 826 28.95 41.39 -13.07
CA CYS A 826 28.34 40.97 -11.81
C CYS A 826 28.34 39.45 -11.69
N ASP A 827 28.82 38.97 -10.55
CA ASP A 827 28.48 37.66 -9.98
C ASP A 827 26.95 37.59 -9.75
N ASP A 828 26.31 36.47 -10.08
CA ASP A 828 24.86 36.25 -9.98
C ASP A 828 24.43 35.17 -8.99
N ASP A 829 25.34 34.37 -8.42
CA ASP A 829 25.04 33.32 -7.45
C ASP A 829 25.83 33.39 -6.12
N LEU A 830 26.73 34.38 -6.00
CA LEU A 830 27.58 34.70 -4.84
C LEU A 830 28.72 33.71 -4.57
N ASP A 831 29.07 32.84 -5.53
CA ASP A 831 30.21 31.92 -5.37
C ASP A 831 31.59 32.60 -5.53
N GLY A 832 31.62 33.86 -5.99
CA GLY A 832 32.84 34.63 -6.25
C GLY A 832 33.48 34.37 -7.62
N ILE A 833 32.80 33.62 -8.48
CA ILE A 833 33.22 33.21 -9.82
C ILE A 833 32.22 33.78 -10.83
N LYS A 834 32.70 34.23 -11.99
CA LYS A 834 31.80 34.61 -13.09
C LYS A 834 32.26 34.10 -14.43
N THR A 835 31.39 33.35 -15.07
CA THR A 835 31.49 32.94 -16.48
C THR A 835 31.22 34.15 -17.39
N VAL A 836 32.21 34.60 -18.15
CA VAL A 836 32.15 35.77 -19.04
C VAL A 836 32.52 35.35 -20.46
N ASN A 837 31.69 35.73 -21.44
CA ASN A 837 32.05 35.61 -22.85
C ASN A 837 32.76 36.90 -23.34
N LEU A 838 34.05 36.82 -23.64
CA LEU A 838 34.89 37.92 -24.09
C LEU A 838 34.50 38.44 -25.49
N ALA A 839 33.85 37.61 -26.33
CA ALA A 839 33.44 38.00 -27.68
C ALA A 839 32.43 39.16 -27.71
N GLN A 840 31.68 39.37 -26.63
CA GLN A 840 30.71 40.48 -26.54
C GLN A 840 31.37 41.87 -26.57
N PHE A 841 32.67 41.97 -26.25
CA PHE A 841 33.40 43.24 -26.17
C PHE A 841 34.17 43.58 -27.46
N ILE A 842 34.23 42.67 -28.44
CA ILE A 842 34.93 42.88 -29.72
C ILE A 842 34.46 44.14 -30.48
N PRO A 843 33.16 44.50 -30.53
CA PRO A 843 32.69 45.73 -31.17
C PRO A 843 33.34 47.03 -30.64
N MET A 844 33.96 47.00 -29.46
CA MET A 844 34.68 48.14 -28.88
C MET A 844 36.08 48.34 -29.48
N PHE A 845 36.66 47.28 -30.08
CA PHE A 845 37.97 47.30 -30.73
C PHE A 845 37.87 47.46 -32.24
N ILE A 846 36.90 46.78 -32.87
CA ILE A 846 36.70 46.82 -34.32
C ILE A 846 35.25 46.47 -34.69
N LEU A 847 34.71 47.18 -35.70
CA LEU A 847 33.36 46.97 -36.25
C LEU A 847 33.38 46.35 -37.66
N ASP A 848 34.57 46.07 -38.23
CA ASP A 848 34.69 45.42 -39.53
C ASP A 848 34.41 43.91 -39.38
N PRO A 849 33.31 43.39 -39.96
CA PRO A 849 32.93 41.99 -39.81
C PRO A 849 33.88 41.01 -40.54
N ASN A 850 34.84 41.52 -41.32
CA ASN A 850 35.85 40.72 -42.03
C ASN A 850 37.12 40.48 -41.21
N VAL A 851 37.16 40.92 -39.94
CA VAL A 851 38.29 40.75 -39.02
C VAL A 851 37.97 39.62 -38.04
N THR A 852 38.82 38.59 -38.03
CA THR A 852 38.78 37.50 -37.06
C THR A 852 39.61 37.84 -35.82
N PHE A 853 39.31 37.21 -34.69
CA PHE A 853 39.98 37.47 -33.42
C PHE A 853 40.19 36.20 -32.59
N THR A 854 41.28 36.17 -31.82
CA THR A 854 41.58 35.11 -30.85
C THR A 854 41.96 35.73 -29.49
N PHE A 855 41.53 35.09 -28.40
CA PHE A 855 41.82 35.52 -27.03
C PHE A 855 43.02 34.78 -26.45
N HIS A 856 43.85 35.43 -25.64
CA HIS A 856 45.07 34.87 -25.08
C HIS A 856 45.31 35.34 -23.64
N GLY A 857 46.03 34.53 -22.85
CA GLY A 857 46.34 34.85 -21.45
C GLY A 857 47.49 35.84 -21.26
N SER A 858 48.39 35.97 -22.24
CA SER A 858 49.49 36.93 -22.21
C SER A 858 49.69 37.65 -23.54
N LEU A 859 50.43 38.76 -23.51
CA LEU A 859 50.78 39.53 -24.71
C LEU A 859 51.64 38.70 -25.67
N ALA A 860 52.60 37.92 -25.13
CA ALA A 860 53.47 37.06 -25.92
C ALA A 860 52.69 35.94 -26.62
N ASP A 861 51.68 35.37 -25.95
CA ASP A 861 50.79 34.37 -26.54
C ASP A 861 50.00 34.96 -27.73
N ALA A 862 49.47 36.18 -27.61
CA ALA A 862 48.75 36.87 -28.67
C ALA A 862 49.65 37.29 -29.85
N GLN A 863 50.87 37.73 -29.58
CA GLN A 863 51.84 38.11 -30.62
C GLN A 863 52.34 36.90 -31.43
N ASN A 864 52.50 35.74 -30.79
CA ASN A 864 52.93 34.50 -31.45
C ASN A 864 51.75 33.62 -31.92
N ASN A 865 50.50 34.03 -31.69
CA ASN A 865 49.27 33.26 -31.95
C ASN A 865 49.29 31.83 -31.35
N VAL A 866 49.72 31.72 -30.09
CA VAL A 866 49.78 30.45 -29.34
C VAL A 866 48.86 30.49 -28.11
N ASN A 867 48.55 29.32 -27.56
CA ASN A 867 47.71 29.18 -26.35
C ASN A 867 46.39 29.98 -26.38
N PRO A 868 45.57 29.86 -27.46
CA PRO A 868 44.30 30.57 -27.53
C PRO A 868 43.34 30.09 -26.44
N LEU A 869 42.72 31.04 -25.76
CA LEU A 869 41.67 30.83 -24.78
C LEU A 869 40.31 30.71 -25.46
N ALA A 870 39.42 29.93 -24.84
CA ALA A 870 38.01 29.94 -25.23
C ALA A 870 37.43 31.35 -25.04
N ALA A 871 36.47 31.73 -25.89
CA ALA A 871 35.76 33.01 -25.76
C ALA A 871 35.05 33.13 -24.41
N THR A 872 34.60 32.02 -23.83
CA THR A 872 34.00 31.96 -22.49
C THR A 872 35.05 31.57 -21.45
N VAL A 873 35.22 32.40 -20.42
CA VAL A 873 36.21 32.23 -19.34
C VAL A 873 35.56 32.39 -17.96
N ASN A 874 36.06 31.67 -16.95
CA ASN A 874 35.65 31.84 -15.56
C ASN A 874 36.63 32.79 -14.87
N ILE A 875 36.13 33.96 -14.48
CA ILE A 875 36.88 34.98 -13.73
C ILE A 875 36.68 34.74 -12.23
N THR A 876 37.70 35.01 -11.41
CA THR A 876 37.61 35.00 -9.93
C THR A 876 38.32 36.20 -9.28
N THR A 877 39.25 36.82 -10.00
CA THR A 877 39.96 38.04 -9.62
C THR A 877 40.13 38.93 -10.86
N PRO A 878 40.44 40.23 -10.73
CA PRO A 878 40.59 41.12 -11.89
C PRO A 878 41.67 40.63 -12.85
N GLN A 879 41.29 40.20 -14.06
CA GLN A 879 42.18 39.55 -15.02
C GLN A 879 42.23 40.31 -16.34
N THR A 880 43.42 40.39 -16.93
CA THR A 880 43.64 40.95 -18.28
C THR A 880 43.82 39.83 -19.29
N PHE A 881 43.16 39.96 -20.43
CA PHE A 881 43.26 39.11 -21.60
C PHE A 881 43.78 39.92 -22.79
N TYR A 882 44.42 39.25 -23.73
CA TYR A 882 44.95 39.85 -24.95
C TYR A 882 44.18 39.32 -26.16
N ILE A 883 44.01 40.16 -27.17
CA ILE A 883 43.21 39.86 -28.35
C ILE A 883 44.08 40.08 -29.57
N ARG A 884 44.35 39.02 -30.33
CA ARG A 884 44.97 39.12 -31.65
C ARG A 884 43.86 39.31 -32.69
N PHE A 885 44.02 40.28 -33.58
CA PHE A 885 43.14 40.52 -34.71
C PHE A 885 43.85 40.13 -36.01
N GLU A 886 43.14 39.41 -36.87
CA GLU A 886 43.63 38.93 -38.15
C GLU A 886 42.63 39.26 -39.25
N LYS A 887 43.11 39.59 -40.45
CA LYS A 887 42.29 39.88 -41.62
C LYS A 887 43.00 39.37 -42.85
N ASN A 888 42.30 38.61 -43.69
CA ASN A 888 42.91 38.05 -44.89
C ASN A 888 43.46 39.17 -45.80
N GLY A 889 44.75 39.09 -46.16
CA GLY A 889 45.44 40.11 -46.95
C GLY A 889 45.88 41.36 -46.17
N THR A 890 45.90 41.35 -44.83
CA THR A 890 46.42 42.45 -44.00
C THR A 890 47.12 41.88 -42.76
N CYS A 891 48.29 42.42 -42.42
CA CYS A 891 49.10 41.91 -41.33
C CYS A 891 48.44 42.13 -39.95
N PRO A 892 48.61 41.18 -39.02
CA PRO A 892 47.88 41.14 -37.76
C PRO A 892 48.23 42.30 -36.81
N GLU A 893 47.37 42.52 -35.82
CA GLU A 893 47.58 43.51 -34.74
C GLU A 893 46.99 43.02 -33.40
N VAL A 894 47.50 43.50 -32.26
CA VAL A 894 47.13 42.98 -30.92
C VAL A 894 46.65 44.08 -29.96
N ALA A 895 45.55 43.83 -29.24
CA ALA A 895 45.01 44.69 -28.18
C ALA A 895 44.78 43.93 -26.85
N SER A 896 44.21 44.59 -25.83
CA SER A 896 43.96 43.98 -24.50
C SER A 896 42.62 44.39 -23.86
N ILE A 897 42.03 43.49 -23.07
CA ILE A 897 40.82 43.74 -22.26
C ILE A 897 41.00 43.28 -20.82
N LYS A 898 40.65 44.12 -19.85
CA LYS A 898 40.63 43.76 -18.42
C LYS A 898 39.21 43.57 -17.91
N ILE A 899 38.91 42.41 -17.32
CA ILE A 899 37.61 42.10 -16.71
C ILE A 899 37.74 42.11 -15.18
N THR A 900 36.79 42.74 -14.50
CA THR A 900 36.69 42.76 -13.03
C THR A 900 35.33 42.23 -12.57
N ILE A 901 35.29 41.37 -11.54
CA ILE A 901 34.04 40.96 -10.90
C ILE A 901 33.65 41.95 -9.80
N LYS A 902 32.34 42.25 -9.73
CA LYS A 902 31.68 42.77 -8.55
C LYS A 902 30.75 41.70 -7.98
N ILE A 903 30.94 41.38 -6.70
CA ILE A 903 30.06 40.49 -5.94
C ILE A 903 28.88 41.33 -5.43
N PRO A 904 27.61 40.96 -5.71
CA PRO A 904 26.46 41.65 -5.15
C PRO A 904 26.35 41.41 -3.64
N LYS A 905 25.58 42.26 -2.97
CA LYS A 905 25.39 42.22 -1.52
C LYS A 905 24.09 41.49 -1.18
N THR A 906 24.08 40.69 -0.12
CA THR A 906 22.87 40.09 0.46
C THR A 906 22.39 40.85 1.69
N SER A 907 21.11 40.68 2.04
CA SER A 907 20.57 41.16 3.31
C SER A 907 20.80 40.13 4.41
N ALA A 908 21.54 40.54 5.45
CA ALA A 908 21.66 39.80 6.70
C ALA A 908 20.45 40.00 7.65
N LEU A 909 19.52 40.91 7.32
CA LEU A 909 18.31 41.16 8.13
C LEU A 909 17.08 40.42 7.60
N LEU A 910 17.11 39.98 6.33
CA LEU A 910 16.02 39.24 5.72
C LEU A 910 16.13 37.75 6.08
N ALA A 911 15.24 37.32 6.98
CA ALA A 911 15.13 35.93 7.42
C ALA A 911 13.65 35.52 7.48
N ASP A 912 13.39 34.21 7.36
CA ASP A 912 12.04 33.63 7.41
C ASP A 912 11.29 34.06 8.67
N GLN A 913 9.99 34.35 8.52
CA GLN A 913 9.14 34.86 9.60
C GLN A 913 7.97 33.92 9.87
N ILE A 914 7.71 33.65 11.14
CA ILE A 914 6.50 32.94 11.57
C ILE A 914 5.52 33.99 12.11
N ILE A 915 4.28 33.98 11.62
CA ILE A 915 3.24 34.96 11.96
C ILE A 915 1.98 34.27 12.47
N CYS A 916 1.16 34.96 13.26
CA CYS A 916 -0.15 34.43 13.65
C CYS A 916 -1.10 34.36 12.42
N PRO A 917 -2.02 33.39 12.34
CA PRO A 917 -2.88 33.22 11.17
C PRO A 917 -3.66 34.50 10.81
N LYS A 918 -3.78 34.78 9.51
CA LYS A 918 -4.42 35.98 8.94
C LYS A 918 -3.83 37.33 9.38
N THR A 919 -2.76 37.34 10.18
CA THR A 919 -2.00 38.56 10.43
C THR A 919 -1.05 38.85 9.27
N THR A 920 -0.32 39.95 9.37
CA THR A 920 0.70 40.31 8.39
C THR A 920 1.95 40.82 9.09
N THR A 921 3.12 40.49 8.56
CA THR A 921 4.40 41.01 9.06
C THR A 921 5.00 42.07 8.13
N LYS A 922 6.15 42.57 8.54
CA LYS A 922 7.05 43.43 7.77
C LYS A 922 8.28 42.63 7.39
N LEU A 923 8.47 42.34 6.10
CA LEU A 923 9.75 41.86 5.61
C LEU A 923 10.68 43.05 5.38
N ASN A 924 11.89 42.99 5.94
CA ASN A 924 12.84 44.09 5.92
C ASN A 924 14.20 43.60 5.42
N ALA A 925 14.58 44.01 4.21
CA ALA A 925 15.91 43.75 3.66
C ALA A 925 16.98 44.68 4.27
N GLY A 926 16.58 45.70 5.02
CA GLY A 926 17.50 46.64 5.65
C GLY A 926 18.08 47.68 4.70
N PRO A 927 18.73 48.73 5.23
CA PRO A 927 19.34 49.78 4.43
C PRO A 927 20.69 49.35 3.82
N GLY A 928 21.19 50.16 2.88
CA GLY A 928 22.52 49.98 2.29
C GLY A 928 22.56 49.15 1.00
N PHE A 929 21.50 49.26 0.20
CA PHE A 929 21.42 48.82 -1.20
C PHE A 929 20.94 50.02 -2.03
N ASP A 930 21.38 50.10 -3.29
CA ASP A 930 21.08 51.18 -4.23
C ASP A 930 19.64 51.13 -4.73
N LYS A 931 19.10 49.92 -4.91
CA LYS A 931 17.70 49.65 -5.29
C LYS A 931 17.20 48.36 -4.65
N TYR A 932 15.89 48.28 -4.51
CA TYR A 932 15.15 47.10 -4.10
C TYR A 932 14.06 46.86 -5.14
N LEU A 933 13.73 45.61 -5.43
CA LEU A 933 12.51 45.22 -6.15
C LEU A 933 11.97 43.94 -5.52
N TRP A 934 10.87 44.06 -4.79
CA TRP A 934 10.19 42.92 -4.19
C TRP A 934 9.33 42.19 -5.22
N SER A 935 9.05 40.92 -4.96
CA SER A 935 8.03 40.11 -5.66
C SER A 935 6.65 40.77 -5.78
N THR A 936 6.34 41.75 -4.92
CA THR A 936 5.12 42.56 -4.95
C THR A 936 5.20 43.79 -5.88
N GLY A 937 6.34 44.02 -6.55
CA GLY A 937 6.64 45.21 -7.33
C GLY A 937 7.09 46.43 -6.52
N ALA A 938 7.10 46.35 -5.18
CA ALA A 938 7.54 47.45 -4.33
C ALA A 938 9.06 47.66 -4.40
N THR A 939 9.52 48.90 -4.26
CA THR A 939 10.94 49.28 -4.41
C THR A 939 11.59 49.86 -3.14
N THR A 940 10.94 49.69 -1.98
CA THR A 940 11.38 50.17 -0.67
C THR A 940 12.25 49.15 0.07
N PRO A 941 13.10 49.55 1.05
CA PRO A 941 13.94 48.62 1.83
C PRO A 941 13.18 47.56 2.64
N SER A 942 11.88 47.77 2.82
CA SER A 942 10.96 46.84 3.48
C SER A 942 9.58 46.92 2.84
N ILE A 943 8.85 45.82 2.90
CA ILE A 943 7.42 45.75 2.60
C ILE A 943 6.63 45.41 3.87
N THR A 944 5.45 46.00 4.00
CA THR A 944 4.50 45.78 5.11
C THR A 944 3.23 45.10 4.58
N ASN A 945 2.36 44.67 5.48
CA ASN A 945 1.13 43.94 5.16
C ASN A 945 1.40 42.62 4.41
N VAL A 946 2.54 41.97 4.73
CA VAL A 946 2.95 40.69 4.15
C VAL A 946 2.23 39.55 4.85
N SER A 947 1.26 38.93 4.19
CA SER A 947 0.61 37.68 4.64
C SER A 947 1.54 36.48 4.43
N ALA A 948 1.16 35.30 4.93
CA ALA A 948 1.91 34.08 4.67
C ALA A 948 2.04 33.77 3.16
N GLY A 949 3.17 33.18 2.78
CA GLY A 949 3.59 32.94 1.40
C GLY A 949 5.10 32.99 1.23
N SER A 950 5.58 32.61 0.04
CA SER A 950 6.98 32.76 -0.36
C SER A 950 7.18 34.07 -1.10
N TYR A 951 8.15 34.86 -0.67
CA TYR A 951 8.49 36.16 -1.24
C TYR A 951 9.96 36.18 -1.65
N TRP A 952 10.31 37.14 -2.49
CA TRP A 952 11.69 37.46 -2.81
C TRP A 952 11.90 38.96 -2.95
N VAL A 953 13.15 39.38 -2.83
CA VAL A 953 13.61 40.73 -3.14
C VAL A 953 14.87 40.69 -3.99
N GLU A 954 14.86 41.42 -5.08
CA GLU A 954 16.05 41.78 -5.85
C GLU A 954 16.72 42.98 -5.20
N LEU A 955 17.99 42.83 -4.82
CA LEU A 955 18.79 43.82 -4.11
C LEU A 955 19.93 44.28 -5.01
N THR A 956 19.91 45.54 -5.45
CA THR A 956 20.99 46.13 -6.25
C THR A 956 22.01 46.80 -5.34
N SER A 957 23.30 46.48 -5.47
CA SER A 957 24.40 47.19 -4.81
C SER A 957 25.62 47.28 -5.72
N ASN A 958 26.23 48.47 -5.80
CA ASN A 958 27.36 48.80 -6.68
C ASN A 958 27.10 48.50 -8.18
N GLY A 959 25.82 48.46 -8.59
CA GLY A 959 25.36 48.11 -9.93
C GLY A 959 25.00 46.64 -10.16
N CYS A 960 25.20 45.75 -9.18
CA CYS A 960 24.91 44.32 -9.29
C CYS A 960 23.66 43.95 -8.50
N THR A 961 22.78 43.12 -9.08
CA THR A 961 21.48 42.76 -8.50
C THR A 961 21.41 41.28 -8.17
N TYR A 962 21.08 40.94 -6.93
CA TYR A 962 20.90 39.56 -6.47
C TYR A 962 19.49 39.31 -5.94
N LYS A 963 18.92 38.12 -6.20
CA LYS A 963 17.56 37.73 -5.76
C LYS A 963 17.61 36.87 -4.50
N GLN A 964 17.19 37.44 -3.37
CA GLN A 964 17.10 36.75 -2.10
C GLN A 964 15.65 36.31 -1.81
N ASN A 965 15.45 35.02 -1.58
CA ASN A 965 14.15 34.43 -1.21
C ASN A 965 13.94 34.47 0.32
N VAL A 966 12.68 34.51 0.75
CA VAL A 966 12.26 34.49 2.16
C VAL A 966 10.83 33.95 2.28
N ASN A 967 10.55 33.16 3.30
CA ASN A 967 9.22 32.62 3.57
C ASN A 967 8.56 33.29 4.77
N VAL A 968 7.24 33.52 4.65
CA VAL A 968 6.38 33.88 5.77
C VAL A 968 5.41 32.73 5.98
N THR A 969 5.45 32.09 7.15
CA THR A 969 4.61 30.92 7.47
C THR A 969 3.62 31.24 8.59
N GLU A 970 2.40 30.69 8.49
CA GLU A 970 1.42 30.82 9.57
C GLU A 970 1.74 29.87 10.72
N TYR A 971 1.60 30.39 11.93
CA TYR A 971 1.68 29.65 13.17
C TYR A 971 0.43 28.78 13.37
N THR A 972 0.61 27.51 13.74
CA THR A 972 -0.50 26.58 13.96
C THR A 972 -1.19 26.87 15.30
N ILE A 973 -2.44 27.34 15.25
CA ILE A 973 -3.23 27.64 16.46
C ILE A 973 -3.72 26.36 17.17
N PRO A 974 -3.93 26.38 18.51
CA PRO A 974 -4.53 25.25 19.22
C PRO A 974 -5.96 25.00 18.73
N THR A 975 -6.38 23.75 18.74
CA THR A 975 -7.74 23.33 18.36
C THR A 975 -8.37 22.57 19.52
N ILE A 976 -9.56 22.99 19.93
CA ILE A 976 -10.37 22.27 20.92
C ILE A 976 -10.88 20.97 20.27
N THR A 977 -10.54 19.83 20.86
CA THR A 977 -10.87 18.50 20.34
C THR A 977 -12.02 17.81 21.06
N SER A 978 -12.32 18.20 22.30
CA SER A 978 -13.49 17.72 23.04
C SER A 978 -13.96 18.73 24.08
N ILE A 979 -15.26 18.73 24.36
CA ILE A 979 -15.85 19.31 25.56
C ILE A 979 -16.63 18.19 26.26
N GLU A 980 -16.17 17.80 27.44
CA GLU A 980 -16.73 16.73 28.26
C GLU A 980 -17.49 17.37 29.43
N ILE A 981 -18.81 17.20 29.49
CA ILE A 981 -19.67 17.77 30.54
C ILE A 981 -20.18 16.64 31.45
N ASP A 982 -19.92 16.76 32.75
CA ASP A 982 -20.43 15.86 33.80
C ASP A 982 -21.07 16.70 34.93
N GLY A 983 -22.41 16.75 34.93
CA GLY A 983 -23.18 17.60 35.83
C GLY A 983 -22.87 19.10 35.63
N THR A 984 -22.17 19.70 36.58
CA THR A 984 -21.67 21.09 36.53
C THR A 984 -20.15 21.16 36.33
N THR A 985 -19.49 20.04 36.04
CA THR A 985 -18.06 19.96 35.75
C THR A 985 -17.85 19.91 34.23
N VAL A 986 -16.91 20.70 33.72
CA VAL A 986 -16.62 20.79 32.27
C VAL A 986 -15.12 20.60 32.05
N LYS A 987 -14.75 19.61 31.23
CA LYS A 987 -13.36 19.27 30.90
C LYS A 987 -13.09 19.47 29.41
N ILE A 988 -11.95 20.06 29.08
CA ILE A 988 -11.62 20.54 27.73
C ILE A 988 -10.45 19.75 27.15
N GLY A 989 -10.63 19.14 25.98
CA GLY A 989 -9.55 18.53 25.19
C GLY A 989 -8.97 19.52 24.17
N VAL A 990 -7.65 19.56 24.03
CA VAL A 990 -6.94 20.46 23.10
C VAL A 990 -5.79 19.74 22.41
N SER A 991 -5.57 20.03 21.13
CA SER A 991 -4.38 19.60 20.36
C SER A 991 -3.92 20.68 19.37
N GLY A 992 -2.67 20.63 18.91
CA GLY A 992 -2.07 21.71 18.12
C GLY A 992 -1.73 22.95 18.95
N GLY A 993 -1.06 23.94 18.37
CA GLY A 993 -0.46 25.03 19.15
C GLY A 993 0.80 24.61 19.90
N THR A 994 1.31 25.51 20.76
CA THR A 994 2.49 25.29 21.60
C THR A 994 2.11 25.35 23.08
N PRO A 995 2.13 24.22 23.80
CA PRO A 995 1.91 24.18 25.25
C PRO A 995 2.86 25.09 26.05
N PRO A 996 2.50 25.52 27.27
CA PRO A 996 1.23 25.24 27.97
C PRO A 996 0.03 25.96 27.34
N TYR A 997 -1.17 25.45 27.62
CA TYR A 997 -2.44 26.09 27.26
C TYR A 997 -3.06 26.76 28.49
N GLU A 998 -3.83 27.81 28.25
CA GLU A 998 -4.71 28.43 29.23
C GLU A 998 -6.17 28.34 28.75
N TYR A 999 -7.08 28.19 29.71
CA TYR A 999 -8.50 27.96 29.51
C TYR A 999 -9.29 29.05 30.24
N SER A 1000 -10.38 29.50 29.65
CA SER A 1000 -11.31 30.46 30.26
C SER A 1000 -12.76 30.18 29.85
N LEU A 1001 -13.73 30.56 30.69
CA LEU A 1001 -15.17 30.53 30.36
C LEU A 1001 -15.76 31.91 30.03
N ASP A 1002 -15.06 32.98 30.38
CA ASP A 1002 -15.48 34.38 30.15
C ASP A 1002 -14.54 35.13 29.18
N GLY A 1003 -13.34 34.60 28.92
CA GLY A 1003 -12.26 35.24 28.16
C GLY A 1003 -11.40 36.20 28.99
N VAL A 1004 -11.68 36.35 30.29
CA VAL A 1004 -11.06 37.34 31.19
C VAL A 1004 -10.28 36.65 32.30
N ILE A 1005 -10.87 35.63 32.94
CA ILE A 1005 -10.25 34.84 34.00
C ILE A 1005 -9.71 33.56 33.38
N TRP A 1006 -8.39 33.36 33.48
CA TRP A 1006 -7.67 32.27 32.84
C TRP A 1006 -7.09 31.30 33.87
N GLN A 1007 -7.17 30.00 33.57
CA GLN A 1007 -6.60 28.93 34.38
C GLN A 1007 -5.77 27.96 33.53
N SER A 1008 -4.77 27.31 34.14
CA SER A 1008 -3.95 26.28 33.49
C SER A 1008 -4.57 24.88 33.53
N SER A 1009 -5.53 24.65 34.45
CA SER A 1009 -6.36 23.45 34.47
C SER A 1009 -7.31 23.44 33.28
N ASN A 1010 -7.46 22.29 32.63
CA ASN A 1010 -8.47 22.09 31.60
C ASN A 1010 -9.84 21.65 32.14
N ILE A 1011 -10.04 21.72 33.46
CA ILE A 1011 -11.28 21.33 34.16
C ILE A 1011 -11.84 22.54 34.91
N PHE A 1012 -13.11 22.85 34.65
CA PHE A 1012 -13.93 23.82 35.38
C PHE A 1012 -14.96 23.10 36.25
N TYR A 1013 -15.22 23.62 37.44
CA TYR A 1013 -16.19 23.09 38.39
C TYR A 1013 -17.32 24.11 38.64
N GLU A 1014 -18.47 23.62 39.12
CA GLU A 1014 -19.63 24.44 39.50
C GLU A 1014 -20.14 25.40 38.41
N VAL A 1015 -19.93 25.05 37.13
CA VAL A 1015 -20.36 25.87 36.00
C VAL A 1015 -21.90 25.98 36.00
N PRO A 1016 -22.47 27.20 36.02
CA PRO A 1016 -23.92 27.39 36.11
C PRO A 1016 -24.70 26.79 34.93
N ARG A 1017 -26.01 26.66 35.08
CA ARG A 1017 -26.90 26.25 33.96
C ARG A 1017 -27.05 27.38 32.94
N GLY A 1018 -27.10 27.03 31.66
CA GLY A 1018 -27.25 27.97 30.55
C GLY A 1018 -26.30 27.67 29.38
N ALA A 1019 -26.32 28.55 28.37
CA ALA A 1019 -25.35 28.54 27.29
C ALA A 1019 -24.05 29.23 27.75
N HIS A 1020 -22.91 28.61 27.42
CA HIS A 1020 -21.57 29.05 27.77
C HIS A 1020 -20.66 28.99 26.55
N TYR A 1021 -19.44 29.47 26.72
CA TYR A 1021 -18.35 29.15 25.81
C TYR A 1021 -17.09 28.88 26.61
N VAL A 1022 -16.23 28.04 26.06
CA VAL A 1022 -14.83 27.95 26.47
C VAL A 1022 -13.99 28.75 25.48
N VAL A 1023 -12.95 29.40 25.99
CA VAL A 1023 -11.86 29.98 25.21
C VAL A 1023 -10.57 29.28 25.59
N VAL A 1024 -9.80 28.86 24.60
CA VAL A 1024 -8.45 28.30 24.78
C VAL A 1024 -7.44 29.16 24.05
N ARG A 1025 -6.32 29.43 24.71
CA ARG A 1025 -5.12 29.99 24.08
C ARG A 1025 -3.88 29.18 24.45
N ASP A 1026 -2.86 29.28 23.61
CA ASP A 1026 -1.57 28.64 23.84
C ASP A 1026 -0.51 29.66 24.28
N SER A 1027 0.69 29.17 24.58
CA SER A 1027 1.82 29.99 25.04
C SER A 1027 2.30 31.05 24.04
N LYS A 1028 1.83 31.02 22.77
CA LYS A 1028 2.14 32.03 21.76
C LYS A 1028 1.07 33.11 21.64
N MET A 1029 -0.13 32.88 22.21
CA MET A 1029 -1.24 33.84 22.25
C MET A 1029 -1.62 34.41 20.87
N CYS A 1030 -1.39 33.62 19.80
CA CYS A 1030 -1.55 34.08 18.43
C CYS A 1030 -3.01 34.26 18.01
N ALA A 1031 -3.89 33.41 18.53
CA ALA A 1031 -5.33 33.54 18.44
C ALA A 1031 -5.96 32.76 19.59
N GLU A 1032 -7.14 33.22 20.01
CA GLU A 1032 -7.97 32.52 20.98
C GLU A 1032 -8.98 31.64 20.22
N VAL A 1033 -9.04 30.35 20.56
CA VAL A 1033 -10.03 29.43 19.98
C VAL A 1033 -11.20 29.30 20.93
N LYS A 1034 -12.33 29.85 20.49
CA LYS A 1034 -13.59 29.88 21.23
C LYS A 1034 -14.53 28.79 20.72
N LYS A 1035 -15.19 28.08 21.65
CA LYS A 1035 -16.23 27.10 21.34
C LYS A 1035 -17.39 27.20 22.33
N GLU A 1036 -18.60 27.27 21.80
CA GLU A 1036 -19.85 27.26 22.59
C GLU A 1036 -20.21 25.85 23.06
N PHE A 1037 -20.82 25.76 24.25
CA PHE A 1037 -21.42 24.56 24.83
C PHE A 1037 -22.60 24.97 25.73
N ALA A 1038 -23.46 24.04 26.17
CA ALA A 1038 -24.56 24.38 27.08
C ALA A 1038 -24.74 23.37 28.21
N ILE A 1039 -24.96 23.88 29.42
CA ILE A 1039 -25.36 23.07 30.58
C ILE A 1039 -26.86 23.23 30.77
N ILE A 1040 -27.64 22.29 30.24
CA ILE A 1040 -29.10 22.28 30.40
C ILE A 1040 -29.53 21.56 31.67
N ASN A 1041 -30.73 21.90 32.17
CA ASN A 1041 -31.40 21.12 33.20
C ASN A 1041 -32.53 20.30 32.57
N LEU A 1042 -32.50 19.00 32.79
CA LEU A 1042 -33.51 18.07 32.27
C LEU A 1042 -34.70 18.04 33.23
N ILE A 1043 -35.74 18.82 32.93
CA ILE A 1043 -36.94 18.90 33.77
C ILE A 1043 -37.93 17.78 33.45
N ASN A 1044 -38.75 17.42 34.44
CA ASN A 1044 -39.73 16.33 34.38
C ASN A 1044 -41.16 16.80 34.73
N THR A 1045 -41.37 18.11 34.93
CA THR A 1045 -42.69 18.70 35.25
C THR A 1045 -42.81 20.07 34.60
N ILE A 1046 -43.97 20.36 33.99
CA ILE A 1046 -44.40 21.71 33.60
C ILE A 1046 -45.83 21.97 34.09
N THR A 1047 -46.14 23.23 34.41
CA THR A 1047 -47.44 23.69 34.91
C THR A 1047 -47.95 24.85 34.06
N PRO A 1048 -48.37 24.62 32.79
CA PRO A 1048 -48.75 25.71 31.90
C PRO A 1048 -50.10 26.31 32.32
N ASN A 1049 -50.08 27.38 33.11
CA ASN A 1049 -51.27 27.96 33.77
C ASN A 1049 -51.34 29.50 33.69
N GLY A 1050 -50.28 30.16 33.20
CA GLY A 1050 -50.20 31.63 33.09
C GLY A 1050 -49.69 32.37 34.34
N ASP A 1051 -49.13 31.68 35.35
CA ASP A 1051 -48.47 32.30 36.51
C ASP A 1051 -46.99 32.64 36.28
N GLY A 1052 -46.39 32.13 35.20
CA GLY A 1052 -45.01 32.41 34.78
C GLY A 1052 -43.98 31.40 35.31
N LEU A 1053 -44.38 30.39 36.08
CA LEU A 1053 -43.49 29.38 36.65
C LEU A 1053 -43.70 28.00 36.00
N ASN A 1054 -42.62 27.45 35.44
CA ASN A 1054 -42.62 26.16 34.72
C ASN A 1054 -43.67 26.08 33.58
N GLU A 1055 -43.96 27.20 32.91
CA GLU A 1055 -44.93 27.27 31.80
C GLU A 1055 -44.51 26.43 30.57
N THR A 1056 -43.21 26.28 30.36
CA THR A 1056 -42.63 25.68 29.15
C THR A 1056 -41.49 24.73 29.50
N ILE A 1057 -41.25 23.77 28.60
CA ILE A 1057 -39.99 23.03 28.54
C ILE A 1057 -39.14 23.63 27.41
N ASP A 1058 -38.00 24.20 27.78
CA ASP A 1058 -37.12 24.97 26.89
C ASP A 1058 -35.75 24.26 26.78
N TYR A 1059 -35.46 23.75 25.58
CA TYR A 1059 -34.14 23.22 25.22
C TYR A 1059 -33.48 24.04 24.09
N SER A 1060 -33.87 25.30 23.94
CA SER A 1060 -33.35 26.21 22.90
C SER A 1060 -31.84 26.49 23.05
N ALA A 1061 -31.28 26.33 24.26
CA ALA A 1061 -29.82 26.39 24.49
C ALA A 1061 -29.01 25.33 23.73
N LEU A 1062 -29.64 24.21 23.30
CA LEU A 1062 -28.98 23.17 22.51
C LEU A 1062 -29.03 23.42 20.99
N MET A 1063 -29.70 24.46 20.49
CA MET A 1063 -29.92 24.67 19.04
C MET A 1063 -28.65 24.77 18.18
N SER A 1064 -27.50 25.08 18.79
CA SER A 1064 -26.17 25.14 18.18
C SER A 1064 -25.45 23.78 18.11
N HIS A 1065 -25.99 22.73 18.73
CA HIS A 1065 -25.39 21.39 18.77
C HIS A 1065 -25.89 20.54 17.60
N ASP A 1066 -25.01 19.67 17.09
CA ASP A 1066 -25.32 18.79 15.98
C ASP A 1066 -26.30 17.68 16.39
N ASN A 1067 -27.09 17.20 15.43
CA ASN A 1067 -28.06 16.11 15.61
C ASN A 1067 -29.12 16.34 16.71
N LEU A 1068 -29.44 17.61 17.05
CA LEU A 1068 -30.47 17.91 18.04
C LEU A 1068 -31.86 17.41 17.59
N VAL A 1069 -32.38 16.42 18.31
CA VAL A 1069 -33.74 15.90 18.20
C VAL A 1069 -34.41 16.08 19.55
N PHE A 1070 -35.55 16.76 19.61
CA PHE A 1070 -36.43 16.81 20.79
C PHE A 1070 -37.84 16.41 20.35
N ARG A 1071 -38.48 15.52 21.09
CA ARG A 1071 -39.83 15.02 20.80
C ARG A 1071 -40.57 14.73 22.09
N ILE A 1072 -41.88 14.94 22.08
CA ILE A 1072 -42.79 14.66 23.18
C ILE A 1072 -43.95 13.84 22.66
N PHE A 1073 -44.30 12.81 23.41
CA PHE A 1073 -45.31 11.82 23.09
C PHE A 1073 -46.34 11.75 24.22
N ASP A 1074 -47.58 11.40 23.88
CA ASP A 1074 -48.57 11.04 24.88
C ASP A 1074 -48.26 9.66 25.51
N ARG A 1075 -49.07 9.27 26.50
CA ARG A 1075 -48.93 7.99 27.20
C ARG A 1075 -49.19 6.74 26.33
N TYR A 1076 -49.67 6.92 25.10
CA TYR A 1076 -49.95 5.86 24.12
C TYR A 1076 -48.91 5.83 22.99
N GLY A 1077 -47.91 6.71 23.04
CA GLY A 1077 -46.81 6.80 22.06
C GLY A 1077 -47.11 7.68 20.84
N ALA A 1078 -48.22 8.44 20.83
CA ALA A 1078 -48.51 9.38 19.76
C ALA A 1078 -47.64 10.64 19.91
N GLU A 1079 -46.92 11.04 18.85
CA GLU A 1079 -46.06 12.23 18.86
C GLU A 1079 -46.94 13.50 18.91
N LEU A 1080 -46.83 14.27 20.00
CA LEU A 1080 -47.59 15.50 20.22
C LEU A 1080 -46.81 16.76 19.86
N PHE A 1081 -45.50 16.73 20.08
CA PHE A 1081 -44.61 17.84 19.78
C PHE A 1081 -43.27 17.32 19.24
N ARG A 1082 -42.72 18.08 18.29
CA ARG A 1082 -41.39 17.89 17.74
C ARG A 1082 -40.67 19.23 17.81
N GLY A 1083 -39.55 19.26 18.50
CA GLY A 1083 -38.64 20.40 18.49
C GLY A 1083 -38.04 20.58 17.10
N THR A 1084 -38.14 21.80 16.60
CA THR A 1084 -37.55 22.27 15.35
C THR A 1084 -36.94 23.65 15.59
N ARG A 1085 -36.16 24.19 14.63
CA ARG A 1085 -35.61 25.54 14.77
C ARG A 1085 -36.69 26.62 14.77
N GLU A 1086 -37.78 26.38 14.06
CA GLU A 1086 -38.92 27.30 13.92
C GLU A 1086 -39.68 27.47 15.25
N ASN A 1087 -39.82 26.39 16.04
CA ASN A 1087 -40.38 26.45 17.40
C ASN A 1087 -39.30 26.53 18.50
N ARG A 1088 -38.04 26.77 18.11
CA ARG A 1088 -36.86 26.87 18.99
C ARG A 1088 -36.64 25.69 19.93
N TYR A 1089 -37.22 24.52 19.66
CA TYR A 1089 -37.22 23.36 20.57
C TYR A 1089 -37.86 23.67 21.94
N ILE A 1090 -38.86 24.58 21.97
CA ILE A 1090 -39.63 24.96 23.15
C ILE A 1090 -41.06 24.43 23.03
N TRP A 1091 -41.61 23.84 24.10
CA TRP A 1091 -43.02 23.43 24.16
C TRP A 1091 -43.74 24.00 25.38
N ASP A 1092 -44.97 24.46 25.17
CA ASP A 1092 -45.84 25.18 26.12
C ASP A 1092 -47.01 24.32 26.64
N GLY A 1093 -46.95 23.01 26.44
CA GLY A 1093 -48.04 22.09 26.81
C GLY A 1093 -49.27 22.19 25.91
N ARG A 1094 -49.17 22.76 24.70
CA ARG A 1094 -50.28 22.84 23.74
C ARG A 1094 -50.06 22.01 22.48
N VAL A 1095 -51.18 21.58 21.87
CA VAL A 1095 -51.22 20.94 20.55
C VAL A 1095 -52.37 21.59 19.77
N GLY A 1096 -52.07 22.13 18.58
CA GLY A 1096 -53.07 22.87 17.78
C GLY A 1096 -53.66 24.09 18.50
N GLY A 1097 -52.89 24.73 19.38
CA GLY A 1097 -53.31 25.89 20.19
C GLY A 1097 -54.15 25.55 21.44
N ARG A 1098 -54.59 24.30 21.61
CA ARG A 1098 -55.31 23.82 22.80
C ARG A 1098 -54.37 23.16 23.78
N TYR A 1099 -54.62 23.33 25.08
CA TYR A 1099 -53.86 22.64 26.13
C TYR A 1099 -54.02 21.12 26.04
N THR A 1100 -52.93 20.40 26.30
CA THR A 1100 -52.99 18.95 26.49
C THR A 1100 -53.58 18.61 27.87
N PRO A 1101 -54.27 17.46 28.02
CA PRO A 1101 -54.83 17.05 29.31
C PRO A 1101 -53.79 16.95 30.42
N THR A 1102 -54.18 17.22 31.66
CA THR A 1102 -53.33 16.97 32.84
C THR A 1102 -53.02 15.48 32.97
N ALA A 1103 -51.78 15.11 32.65
CA ALA A 1103 -51.32 13.73 32.54
C ALA A 1103 -49.79 13.65 32.52
N THR A 1104 -49.26 12.43 32.55
CA THR A 1104 -47.84 12.16 32.29
C THR A 1104 -47.61 11.90 30.80
N TYR A 1105 -46.65 12.60 30.24
CA TYR A 1105 -46.17 12.52 28.87
C TYR A 1105 -44.77 11.92 28.85
N TRP A 1106 -44.30 11.45 27.70
CA TRP A 1106 -42.93 10.97 27.53
C TRP A 1106 -42.16 11.92 26.63
N TYR A 1107 -40.95 12.34 27.01
CA TYR A 1107 -40.08 13.08 26.10
C TYR A 1107 -38.77 12.37 25.85
N PHE A 1108 -38.25 12.60 24.65
CA PHE A 1108 -36.93 12.17 24.18
C PHE A 1108 -36.19 13.39 23.68
N ILE A 1109 -34.95 13.59 24.15
CA ILE A 1109 -34.02 14.58 23.62
C ILE A 1109 -32.66 13.94 23.36
N SER A 1110 -32.04 14.25 22.23
CA SER A 1110 -30.68 13.83 21.91
C SER A 1110 -29.93 14.88 21.11
N TRP A 1111 -28.63 15.00 21.33
CA TRP A 1111 -27.72 15.85 20.55
C TRP A 1111 -26.32 15.22 20.52
N THR A 1112 -25.38 15.82 19.81
CA THR A 1112 -23.96 15.44 19.82
C THR A 1112 -23.13 16.60 20.38
N GLU A 1113 -22.30 16.31 21.38
CA GLU A 1113 -21.35 17.30 21.93
C GLU A 1113 -20.17 17.54 20.99
N TYR A 1114 -19.61 18.75 21.03
CA TYR A 1114 -18.54 19.12 20.11
C TYR A 1114 -17.28 18.27 20.30
N GLY A 1115 -16.81 17.67 19.21
CA GLY A 1115 -15.66 16.76 19.20
C GLY A 1115 -15.98 15.32 19.64
N SER A 1116 -17.20 15.07 20.12
CA SER A 1116 -17.70 13.73 20.43
C SER A 1116 -18.27 13.05 19.19
N THR A 1117 -17.98 11.76 19.01
CA THR A 1117 -18.73 10.89 18.08
C THR A 1117 -19.94 10.22 18.75
N VAL A 1118 -20.12 10.43 20.07
CA VAL A 1118 -21.20 9.88 20.88
C VAL A 1118 -22.31 10.92 21.01
N SER A 1119 -23.52 10.56 20.60
CA SER A 1119 -24.72 11.36 20.86
C SER A 1119 -25.18 11.18 22.31
N ILE A 1120 -25.29 12.28 23.04
CA ILE A 1120 -25.99 12.32 24.32
C ILE A 1120 -27.48 12.09 24.04
N LYS A 1121 -28.10 11.19 24.80
CA LYS A 1121 -29.52 10.87 24.72
C LYS A 1121 -30.11 10.88 26.13
N HIS A 1122 -31.21 11.59 26.30
CA HIS A 1122 -32.00 11.57 27.52
C HIS A 1122 -33.47 11.37 27.17
N SER A 1123 -34.17 10.60 27.99
CA SER A 1123 -35.60 10.41 27.85
C SER A 1123 -36.23 10.18 29.21
N SER A 1124 -37.34 10.87 29.49
CA SER A 1124 -37.97 10.82 30.80
C SER A 1124 -39.46 11.13 30.72
N TRP A 1125 -40.16 10.84 31.81
CA TRP A 1125 -41.54 11.22 32.01
C TRP A 1125 -41.64 12.72 32.31
N LEU A 1126 -42.60 13.38 31.66
CA LEU A 1126 -42.94 14.79 31.83
C LEU A 1126 -44.37 14.89 32.36
N LEU A 1127 -44.54 15.26 33.63
CA LEU A 1127 -45.83 15.62 34.18
C LEU A 1127 -46.25 16.98 33.63
N VAL A 1128 -47.33 17.04 32.84
CA VAL A 1128 -47.97 18.29 32.44
C VAL A 1128 -49.22 18.46 33.30
N ARG A 1129 -49.29 19.55 34.06
CA ARG A 1129 -50.43 19.83 34.95
C ARG A 1129 -51.02 21.20 34.67
N HIS A 1130 -52.07 21.22 33.85
CA HIS A 1130 -53.02 22.32 33.76
C HIS A 1130 -54.01 22.28 34.94
N ARG A 1131 -54.58 23.42 35.30
CA ARG A 1131 -55.58 23.55 36.38
C ARG A 1131 -57.00 23.72 35.86
#